data_AF-A0A0G4MWE5-F1
#
_entry.id   AF-A0A0G4MWE5-F1
#
_cell.length_a   1.000
_cell.length_b   1.000
_cell.length_c   1.000
_cell.angle_alpha   90.00
_cell.angle_beta   90.00
_cell.angle_gamma   90.00
#
_symmetry.space_group_name_H-M   'P 1'
#
loop_
_entity.id
_entity.type
_entity.pdbx_description
1 polymer ?
#
loop_
_entity_poly.entity_id
_entity_poly.type
_entity_poly.pdbx_seq_one_letter_code
_entity_poly.pdbx_strand_id
1 'polypeptide(L)'
;MIQLQQTSDPAPGTYLDRAAAKRAHQLAQIPAEWRLASIPSVSSAPSALAYIRSHGLLTTEELHITETCDAAVLLHKLARGDLSSLTVVRAFAKRAAMAHQLTTCCTEILFDEAFAEAQRLDDVLARTGKTVGPLHGLPVSIKDCLDIKGKDSTVGWVGLVGKPAARDSNTAQVLRKLGAVFYVKTNVPQSMMMSDSYNHVWGQCVGALNRNLISGGSSGGESTLISARGSILGVGTDIGGSIRIPAALTGLYGLSPTLSRHTYERGGPRQHIVRPVAGPLAGTLSGIETYMKAFQEGEPWKVDSQVAPIPWRSECCVIPSTKRLRIGYIIDDGVVKTQPPVERAVQETIAALKAAGHEMIEWDASSHARAYDLWEKAILSDGGLACKKLCDMSGEPLIEGMLVGKPENLLTTAQTHELLADKYEYETEYLRRWQEADMDALIMPVVPWVGYKPWTWVKSSQCQPCVASELPCGGYPQRVVWANKTSPTSVAATTKPKRRKPDTRNVTGRTPAARPAVVAVIADRTAGTHVGPVHEEKQSTTGPDHYSLIKRLSSFCRHIEALAGSSGARRQLSEATMTRLVSRINDLVQARMGTAPMQATVSGTAGPLDYIAALMDLSEALETANPVAFVGIAAFAFFEVCEGAFGEWQRHLYGARSLLDLHCRTTGELEVLARDVTGLSEMVSHLLWFDVMGAIIRGTTGLIFEDWHRETLNAGGFFDIVGCPASTFHVFTNVAVGGVDADPIGSCLMVMDSLLQLEGCDTDVARTADAYRCAAAIAVLARLEDAETRLPPPGMETAMTKAVDRLCHVMEMMPVSSRYYLHLAVAVFLAGMRVTRREQCDIVRRYWQNCRAAEFPRYPDAEMRCEAHWRAIGLL
;
A
#
# COMPACT_ATOMS: atom_id res chain seq x y z
N MET A 1 29.45 58.35 8.23
CA MET A 1 30.13 58.29 6.92
C MET A 1 31.12 57.14 6.94
N ILE A 2 30.73 55.96 6.46
CA ILE A 2 31.64 54.93 5.97
C ILE A 2 31.03 54.47 4.65
N GLN A 3 31.76 54.66 3.56
CA GLN A 3 31.34 54.42 2.18
C GLN A 3 31.05 52.94 1.95
N LEU A 4 29.81 52.63 1.56
CA LEU A 4 29.49 51.41 0.82
C LEU A 4 30.13 51.56 -0.56
N GLN A 5 31.19 50.78 -0.83
CA GLN A 5 31.66 50.57 -2.19
C GLN A 5 30.52 49.93 -2.99
N GLN A 6 29.90 50.74 -3.85
CA GLN A 6 29.10 50.26 -4.96
C GLN A 6 30.04 49.50 -5.90
N THR A 7 30.16 48.19 -5.70
CA THR A 7 30.52 47.30 -6.80
C THR A 7 29.36 47.37 -7.79
N SER A 8 29.62 47.93 -8.96
CA SER A 8 28.70 47.89 -10.10
C SER A 8 28.33 46.44 -10.37
N ASP A 9 27.10 46.05 -10.01
CA ASP A 9 26.56 44.75 -10.37
C ASP A 9 26.69 44.56 -11.89
N PRO A 10 27.22 43.42 -12.37
CA PRO A 10 27.18 43.13 -13.80
C PRO A 10 25.73 43.20 -14.27
N ALA A 11 25.52 43.73 -15.48
CA ALA A 11 24.18 43.87 -16.06
C ALA A 11 23.36 42.60 -15.82
N PRO A 12 22.12 42.71 -15.28
CA PRO A 12 21.37 41.53 -14.89
C PRO A 12 21.19 40.64 -16.12
N GLY A 13 21.79 39.45 -16.09
CA GLY A 13 21.62 38.44 -17.12
C GLY A 13 20.13 38.16 -17.35
N THR A 14 19.80 37.57 -18.49
CA THR A 14 18.42 37.19 -18.82
C THR A 14 17.84 36.28 -17.71
N TYR A 15 16.52 36.12 -17.65
CA TYR A 15 15.91 35.19 -16.69
C TYR A 15 16.47 33.75 -16.85
N LEU A 16 16.87 33.36 -18.07
CA LEU A 16 17.51 32.09 -18.36
C LEU A 16 18.92 31.99 -17.74
N ASP A 17 19.72 33.06 -17.81
CA ASP A 17 21.06 33.11 -17.22
C ASP A 17 20.99 32.99 -15.69
N ARG A 18 20.04 33.70 -15.07
CA ARG A 18 19.77 33.62 -13.62
C ARG A 18 19.35 32.22 -13.19
N ALA A 19 18.46 31.59 -13.95
CA ALA A 19 18.02 30.23 -13.71
C ALA A 19 19.17 29.22 -13.88
N ALA A 20 19.98 29.37 -14.94
CA ALA A 20 21.15 28.52 -15.17
C ALA A 20 22.18 28.65 -14.05
N ALA A 21 22.47 29.88 -13.59
CA ALA A 21 23.36 30.13 -12.46
C ALA A 21 22.85 29.46 -11.18
N LYS A 22 21.53 29.53 -10.91
CA LYS A 22 20.93 28.87 -9.74
C LYS A 22 21.02 27.34 -9.81
N ARG A 23 20.77 26.73 -10.97
CA ARG A 23 20.94 25.27 -11.17
C ARG A 23 22.40 24.85 -11.05
N ALA A 24 23.34 25.66 -11.55
CA ALA A 24 24.77 25.40 -11.38
C ALA A 24 25.17 25.44 -9.90
N HIS A 25 24.66 26.41 -9.14
CA HIS A 25 24.85 26.47 -7.69
C HIS A 25 24.26 25.25 -6.97
N GLN A 26 23.04 24.84 -7.32
CA GLN A 26 22.42 23.62 -6.78
C GLN A 26 23.27 22.37 -7.05
N LEU A 27 23.73 22.17 -8.28
CA LEU A 27 24.57 21.03 -8.64
C LEU A 27 25.91 21.07 -7.89
N ALA A 28 26.48 22.26 -7.67
CA ALA A 28 27.71 22.43 -6.91
C ALA A 28 27.58 22.00 -5.44
N GLN A 29 26.37 22.06 -4.86
CA GLN A 29 26.08 21.59 -3.50
C GLN A 29 26.00 20.05 -3.38
N ILE A 30 25.89 19.33 -4.50
CA ILE A 30 25.97 17.87 -4.49
C ILE A 30 27.46 17.47 -4.47
N PRO A 31 27.92 16.62 -3.52
CA PRO A 31 29.29 16.11 -3.49
C PRO A 31 29.72 15.52 -4.84
N ALA A 32 30.96 15.78 -5.26
CA ALA A 32 31.42 15.42 -6.60
C ALA A 32 31.36 13.90 -6.83
N GLU A 33 31.64 13.12 -5.79
CA GLU A 33 31.54 11.66 -5.75
C GLU A 33 30.11 11.12 -5.83
N TRP A 34 29.08 11.96 -5.64
CA TRP A 34 27.67 11.58 -5.80
C TRP A 34 27.07 12.03 -7.13
N ARG A 35 27.86 12.75 -7.95
CA ARG A 35 27.43 13.19 -9.28
C ARG A 35 27.56 12.04 -10.27
N LEU A 36 26.51 11.80 -11.04
CA LEU A 36 26.53 10.82 -12.13
C LEU A 36 27.45 11.34 -13.23
N ALA A 37 28.37 10.50 -13.70
CA ALA A 37 29.30 10.87 -14.77
C ALA A 37 28.57 11.26 -16.06
N SER A 38 27.45 10.60 -16.33
CA SER A 38 26.51 10.96 -17.40
C SER A 38 25.09 10.63 -16.97
N ILE A 39 24.14 11.45 -17.43
CA ILE A 39 22.70 11.19 -17.22
C ILE A 39 22.23 10.26 -18.33
N PRO A 40 21.72 9.05 -18.02
CA PRO A 40 21.22 8.12 -19.02
C PRO A 40 20.00 8.71 -19.74
N SER A 41 19.86 8.39 -21.03
CA SER A 41 18.65 8.72 -21.78
C SER A 41 17.42 8.07 -21.13
N VAL A 42 16.25 8.64 -21.40
CA VAL A 42 14.98 8.07 -20.89
C VAL A 42 14.71 6.68 -21.48
N SER A 43 15.20 6.41 -22.71
CA SER A 43 15.07 5.09 -23.33
C SER A 43 15.94 4.02 -22.69
N SER A 44 17.16 4.35 -22.25
CA SER A 44 18.06 3.37 -21.62
C SER A 44 17.75 3.14 -20.15
N ALA A 45 17.25 4.17 -19.44
CA ALA A 45 16.87 4.09 -18.05
C ALA A 45 15.47 4.70 -17.84
N PRO A 46 14.39 4.00 -18.21
CA PRO A 46 13.04 4.53 -18.10
C PRO A 46 12.59 4.69 -16.64
N SER A 47 13.09 3.87 -15.72
CA SER A 47 12.82 4.00 -14.29
C SER A 47 14.05 4.55 -13.57
N ALA A 48 13.91 5.73 -12.96
CA ALA A 48 14.94 6.29 -12.09
C ALA A 48 15.16 5.39 -10.86
N LEU A 49 14.08 4.81 -10.31
CA LEU A 49 14.16 3.89 -9.18
C LEU A 49 15.00 2.65 -9.51
N ALA A 50 14.71 1.98 -10.64
CA ALA A 50 15.46 0.80 -11.05
C ALA A 50 16.93 1.15 -11.34
N TYR A 51 17.18 2.27 -12.02
CA TYR A 51 18.54 2.73 -12.31
C TYR A 51 19.35 2.97 -11.03
N ILE A 52 18.78 3.67 -10.04
CA ILE A 52 19.44 3.93 -8.76
C ILE A 52 19.83 2.61 -8.06
N ARG A 53 18.91 1.63 -8.04
CA ARG A 53 19.16 0.31 -7.42
C ARG A 53 20.32 -0.43 -8.07
N SER A 54 20.44 -0.38 -9.40
CA SER A 54 21.46 -1.14 -10.14
C SER A 54 22.77 -0.39 -10.39
N HIS A 55 22.85 0.91 -10.12
CA HIS A 55 24.02 1.74 -10.48
C HIS A 55 25.28 1.43 -9.67
N GLY A 56 25.13 0.95 -8.42
CA GLY A 56 26.25 0.67 -7.52
C GLY A 56 26.90 1.90 -6.87
N LEU A 57 26.30 3.09 -6.96
CA LEU A 57 26.81 4.28 -6.26
C LEU A 57 26.50 4.22 -4.76
N LEU A 58 25.31 3.74 -4.40
CA LEU A 58 24.91 3.48 -3.02
C LEU A 58 25.55 2.17 -2.55
N THR A 59 26.05 2.15 -1.33
CA THR A 59 26.49 0.90 -0.70
C THR A 59 25.29 -0.01 -0.43
N THR A 60 25.53 -1.30 -0.20
CA THR A 60 24.47 -2.25 0.18
C THR A 60 23.70 -1.78 1.43
N GLU A 61 24.42 -1.23 2.41
CA GLU A 61 23.81 -0.67 3.62
C GLU A 61 22.95 0.57 3.33
N GLU A 62 23.45 1.52 2.52
CA GLU A 62 22.69 2.71 2.13
C GLU A 62 21.42 2.34 1.32
N LEU A 63 21.52 1.33 0.45
CA LEU A 63 20.38 0.75 -0.25
C LEU A 63 19.39 0.15 0.74
N HIS A 64 19.83 -0.71 1.65
CA HIS A 64 18.96 -1.34 2.64
C HIS A 64 18.21 -0.31 3.51
N ILE A 65 18.91 0.73 3.97
CA ILE A 65 18.31 1.83 4.73
C ILE A 65 17.22 2.52 3.91
N THR A 66 17.54 2.92 2.68
CA THR A 66 16.61 3.68 1.83
C THR A 66 15.49 2.83 1.23
N GLU A 67 15.63 1.51 1.17
CA GLU A 67 14.54 0.58 0.78
C GLU A 67 13.53 0.33 1.92
N THR A 68 13.79 0.82 3.14
CA THR A 68 12.79 0.80 4.21
C THR A 68 11.58 1.64 3.81
N CYS A 69 10.43 0.99 3.63
CA CYS A 69 9.24 1.61 3.06
C CYS A 69 8.39 2.38 4.07
N ASP A 70 8.50 2.07 5.37
CA ASP A 70 7.67 2.66 6.43
C ASP A 70 8.51 3.51 7.39
N ALA A 71 8.13 4.77 7.54
CA ALA A 71 8.76 5.71 8.46
C ALA A 71 8.76 5.22 9.91
N ALA A 72 7.71 4.51 10.34
CA ALA A 72 7.61 3.97 11.69
C ALA A 72 8.76 2.99 12.01
N VAL A 73 9.22 2.21 11.02
CA VAL A 73 10.33 1.27 11.18
C VAL A 73 11.66 2.00 11.39
N LEU A 74 11.93 3.04 10.60
CA LEU A 74 13.14 3.85 10.80
C LEU A 74 13.12 4.59 12.13
N LEU A 75 11.99 5.20 12.50
CA LEU A 75 11.84 5.88 13.79
C LEU A 75 12.08 4.94 14.97
N HIS A 76 11.62 3.69 14.89
CA HIS A 76 11.89 2.69 15.92
C HIS A 76 13.39 2.37 16.05
N LYS A 77 14.08 2.17 14.92
CA LYS A 77 15.53 1.91 14.91
C LYS A 77 16.34 3.12 15.42
N LEU A 78 15.96 4.33 14.99
CA LEU A 78 16.58 5.59 15.43
C LEU A 78 16.40 5.80 16.94
N ALA A 79 15.20 5.61 17.47
CA ALA A 79 14.91 5.80 18.89
C ALA A 79 15.68 4.83 19.81
N ARG A 80 16.02 3.64 19.30
CA ARG A 80 16.82 2.63 20.00
C ARG A 80 18.33 2.82 19.85
N GLY A 81 18.76 3.68 18.93
CA GLY A 81 20.17 3.80 18.53
C GLY A 81 20.68 2.62 17.70
N ASP A 82 19.78 1.77 17.16
CA ASP A 82 20.14 0.65 16.27
C ASP A 82 20.67 1.17 14.91
N LEU A 83 20.21 2.37 14.51
CA LEU A 83 20.77 3.16 13.43
C LEU A 83 20.98 4.59 13.94
N SER A 84 22.06 5.25 13.51
CA SER A 84 22.26 6.67 13.79
C SER A 84 21.52 7.54 12.79
N SER A 85 21.04 8.69 13.24
CA SER A 85 20.42 9.73 12.41
C SER A 85 21.35 10.14 11.28
N LEU A 86 22.65 10.30 11.58
CA LEU A 86 23.63 10.68 10.57
C LEU A 86 23.76 9.65 9.44
N THR A 87 23.81 8.37 9.77
CA THR A 87 23.87 7.29 8.77
C THR A 87 22.62 7.25 7.91
N VAL A 88 21.44 7.36 8.54
CA VAL A 88 20.16 7.38 7.82
C VAL A 88 20.06 8.58 6.89
N VAL A 89 20.28 9.80 7.40
CA VAL A 89 20.18 11.04 6.61
C VAL A 89 21.19 11.05 5.47
N ARG A 90 22.41 10.53 5.66
CA ARG A 90 23.42 10.42 4.60
C ARG A 90 22.99 9.47 3.48
N ALA A 91 22.43 8.31 3.82
CA ALA A 91 21.92 7.35 2.83
C ALA A 91 20.80 7.98 1.97
N PHE A 92 19.83 8.64 2.62
CA PHE A 92 18.74 9.34 1.92
C PHE A 92 19.25 10.53 1.09
N ALA A 93 20.19 11.33 1.60
CA ALA A 93 20.79 12.45 0.87
C ALA A 93 21.50 12.00 -0.42
N LYS A 94 22.29 10.92 -0.33
CA LYS A 94 23.00 10.35 -1.48
C LYS A 94 22.02 9.81 -2.53
N ARG A 95 20.97 9.11 -2.11
CA ARG A 95 19.91 8.64 -3.02
C ARG A 95 19.12 9.78 -3.64
N ALA A 96 18.82 10.82 -2.88
CA ALA A 96 18.16 12.03 -3.37
C ALA A 96 19.01 12.78 -4.40
N ALA A 97 20.33 12.84 -4.23
CA ALA A 97 21.24 13.41 -5.22
C ALA A 97 21.17 12.67 -6.56
N MET A 98 21.13 11.33 -6.55
CA MET A 98 20.95 10.53 -7.77
C MET A 98 19.56 10.75 -8.38
N ALA A 99 18.51 10.70 -7.58
CA ALA A 99 17.13 10.91 -8.02
C ALA A 99 16.95 12.28 -8.69
N HIS A 100 17.49 13.34 -8.08
CA HIS A 100 17.43 14.68 -8.62
C HIS A 100 18.14 14.80 -9.97
N GLN A 101 19.33 14.22 -10.12
CA GLN A 101 20.06 14.24 -11.38
C GLN A 101 19.30 13.52 -12.52
N LEU A 102 18.49 12.51 -12.20
CA LEU A 102 17.69 11.75 -13.17
C LEU A 102 16.33 12.38 -13.50
N THR A 103 15.78 13.18 -12.57
CA THR A 103 14.36 13.57 -12.59
C THR A 103 14.06 15.04 -12.28
N THR A 104 15.05 15.83 -11.85
CA THR A 104 14.89 17.25 -11.49
C THR A 104 13.90 17.47 -10.33
N CYS A 105 13.89 16.57 -9.34
CA CYS A 105 12.93 16.60 -8.22
C CYS A 105 13.28 17.57 -7.08
N CYS A 106 14.54 17.92 -6.86
CA CYS A 106 14.98 18.86 -5.81
C CYS A 106 15.17 20.31 -6.31
N THR A 107 15.09 21.29 -5.40
CA THR A 107 15.37 22.74 -5.59
C THR A 107 16.58 23.19 -4.77
N GLU A 108 16.48 23.21 -3.45
CA GLU A 108 17.61 23.52 -2.56
C GLU A 108 18.21 22.22 -1.99
N ILE A 109 19.53 22.15 -1.90
CA ILE A 109 20.27 21.06 -1.25
C ILE A 109 20.77 21.54 0.12
N LEU A 110 20.51 20.78 1.17
CA LEU A 110 20.79 21.14 2.57
C LEU A 110 21.65 20.08 3.28
N PHE A 111 22.47 19.32 2.54
CA PHE A 111 23.18 18.15 3.08
C PHE A 111 24.07 18.47 4.28
N ASP A 112 24.90 19.50 4.22
CA ASP A 112 25.82 19.85 5.31
C ASP A 112 25.07 20.19 6.61
N GLU A 113 24.02 21.00 6.51
CA GLU A 113 23.16 21.36 7.64
C GLU A 113 22.40 20.14 8.17
N ALA A 114 21.95 19.25 7.27
CA ALA A 114 21.27 18.02 7.63
C ALA A 114 22.19 17.07 8.42
N PHE A 115 23.45 16.92 7.99
CA PHE A 115 24.42 16.07 8.67
C PHE A 115 24.81 16.63 10.04
N ALA A 116 24.99 17.94 10.15
CA ALA A 116 25.26 18.59 11.43
C ALA A 116 24.09 18.40 12.41
N GLU A 117 22.84 18.57 11.94
CA GLU A 117 21.66 18.37 12.78
C GLU A 117 21.46 16.90 13.16
N ALA A 118 21.66 15.98 12.22
CA ALA A 118 21.58 14.55 12.50
C ALA A 118 22.61 14.10 13.55
N GLN A 119 23.86 14.57 13.45
CA GLN A 119 24.89 14.31 14.46
C GLN A 119 24.49 14.87 15.83
N ARG A 120 23.95 16.10 15.87
CA ARG A 120 23.47 16.72 17.12
C ARG A 120 22.38 15.89 17.78
N LEU A 121 21.47 15.31 16.99
CA LEU A 121 20.40 14.44 17.48
C LEU A 121 20.96 13.14 18.05
N ASP A 122 21.92 12.52 17.37
CA ASP A 122 22.62 11.32 17.85
C ASP A 122 23.34 11.59 19.18
N ASP A 123 24.03 12.73 19.31
CA ASP A 123 24.71 13.13 20.54
C ASP A 123 23.73 13.33 21.71
N VAL A 124 22.55 13.89 21.43
CA VAL A 124 21.49 14.05 22.44
C VAL A 124 20.96 12.69 22.90
N LEU A 125 20.70 11.78 21.96
CA LEU A 125 20.24 10.44 22.29
C LEU A 125 21.29 9.69 23.12
N ALA A 126 22.55 9.71 22.71
CA ALA A 126 23.65 9.07 23.43
C ALA A 126 23.83 9.63 24.85
N ARG A 127 23.71 10.95 25.01
CA ARG A 127 23.89 11.60 26.32
C ARG A 127 22.70 11.40 27.27
N THR A 128 21.48 11.40 26.75
CA THR A 128 20.26 11.47 27.57
C THR A 128 19.44 10.18 27.61
N GLY A 129 19.69 9.26 26.68
CA GLY A 129 18.88 8.07 26.45
C GLY A 129 17.46 8.38 25.95
N LYS A 130 17.18 9.62 25.52
CA LYS A 130 15.85 10.07 25.10
C LYS A 130 15.90 10.76 23.75
N THR A 131 14.90 10.49 22.92
CA THR A 131 14.69 11.21 21.67
C THR A 131 14.24 12.65 21.94
N VAL A 132 14.56 13.56 21.01
CA VAL A 132 14.10 14.96 21.05
C VAL A 132 12.59 15.08 20.82
N GLY A 133 12.03 14.16 20.03
CA GLY A 133 10.62 14.10 19.71
C GLY A 133 10.29 12.86 18.88
N PRO A 134 9.02 12.70 18.47
CA PRO A 134 8.55 11.51 17.76
C PRO A 134 9.11 11.36 16.34
N LEU A 135 9.72 12.40 15.76
CA LEU A 135 10.36 12.38 14.44
C LEU A 135 11.88 12.43 14.50
N HIS A 136 12.46 12.14 15.66
CA HIS A 136 13.91 12.24 15.92
C HIS A 136 14.75 11.53 14.86
N GLY A 137 15.59 12.31 14.18
CA GLY A 137 16.59 11.82 13.23
C GLY A 137 16.04 11.48 11.85
N LEU A 138 14.72 11.58 11.63
CA LEU A 138 14.09 11.16 10.39
C LEU A 138 14.34 12.19 9.27
N PRO A 139 14.85 11.77 8.09
CA PRO A 139 14.96 12.65 6.94
C PRO A 139 13.57 12.98 6.37
N VAL A 140 13.26 14.27 6.25
CA VAL A 140 11.98 14.76 5.71
C VAL A 140 12.23 15.75 4.57
N SER A 141 11.60 15.50 3.41
CA SER A 141 11.62 16.43 2.27
C SER A 141 10.52 17.49 2.40
N ILE A 142 10.83 18.71 1.93
CA ILE A 142 9.96 19.88 2.10
C ILE A 142 9.70 20.55 0.75
N LYS A 143 8.43 20.71 0.36
CA LYS A 143 8.07 21.41 -0.88
C LYS A 143 8.59 22.83 -0.92
N ASP A 144 9.02 23.29 -2.10
CA ASP A 144 9.73 24.58 -2.28
C ASP A 144 9.01 25.80 -1.68
N CYS A 145 7.68 25.79 -1.64
CA CYS A 145 6.89 26.88 -1.08
C CYS A 145 6.93 27.00 0.44
N LEU A 146 7.42 25.98 1.15
CA LEU A 146 7.58 26.03 2.60
C LEU A 146 8.95 26.61 2.92
N ASP A 147 8.95 27.72 3.65
CA ASP A 147 10.18 28.45 3.95
C ASP A 147 11.06 27.66 4.93
N ILE A 148 12.34 27.58 4.58
CA ILE A 148 13.43 27.10 5.44
C ILE A 148 14.43 28.24 5.55
N LYS A 149 14.78 28.62 6.77
CA LYS A 149 15.68 29.75 7.06
C LYS A 149 16.98 29.61 6.26
N GLY A 150 17.37 30.69 5.59
CA GLY A 150 18.62 30.76 4.82
C GLY A 150 18.55 30.10 3.44
N LYS A 151 17.41 29.53 3.03
CA LYS A 151 17.21 28.90 1.72
C LYS A 151 16.18 29.65 0.91
N ASP A 152 16.32 29.62 -0.42
CA ASP A 152 15.33 30.21 -1.30
C ASP A 152 14.01 29.42 -1.25
N SER A 153 12.91 30.12 -1.54
CA SER A 153 11.60 29.54 -1.86
C SER A 153 11.16 30.21 -3.15
N THR A 154 11.60 29.69 -4.29
CA THR A 154 11.43 30.36 -5.58
C THR A 154 10.00 30.21 -6.10
N VAL A 155 9.29 29.14 -5.70
CA VAL A 155 7.93 28.81 -6.17
C VAL A 155 7.87 28.78 -7.72
N GLY A 156 9.00 28.38 -8.32
CA GLY A 156 9.20 28.35 -9.77
C GLY A 156 9.38 29.72 -10.44
N TRP A 157 9.58 30.81 -9.69
CA TRP A 157 9.82 32.15 -10.22
C TRP A 157 11.29 32.53 -10.17
N VAL A 158 11.85 32.91 -11.33
CA VAL A 158 13.22 33.45 -11.42
C VAL A 158 13.36 34.75 -10.62
N GLY A 159 12.30 35.57 -10.55
CA GLY A 159 12.27 36.81 -9.76
C GLY A 159 12.54 36.62 -8.26
N LEU A 160 12.38 35.39 -7.74
CA LEU A 160 12.58 35.02 -6.34
C LEU A 160 13.90 34.28 -6.06
N VAL A 161 14.71 34.03 -7.08
CA VAL A 161 16.07 33.46 -6.92
C VAL A 161 16.96 34.45 -6.17
N GLY A 162 17.77 33.94 -5.23
CA GLY A 162 18.71 34.74 -4.43
C GLY A 162 18.03 35.55 -3.33
N LYS A 163 16.89 35.07 -2.82
CA LYS A 163 16.08 35.72 -1.78
C LYS A 163 15.79 34.71 -0.67
N PRO A 164 16.80 34.35 0.14
CA PRO A 164 16.65 33.32 1.14
C PRO A 164 15.65 33.75 2.22
N ALA A 165 14.89 32.79 2.74
CA ALA A 165 13.91 33.06 3.78
C ALA A 165 14.59 33.48 5.09
N ALA A 166 14.03 34.51 5.75
CA ALA A 166 14.57 35.01 7.02
C ALA A 166 14.27 34.09 8.21
N ARG A 167 13.23 33.27 8.13
CA ARG A 167 12.79 32.35 9.17
C ARG A 167 12.22 31.06 8.57
N ASP A 168 12.20 30.01 9.37
CA ASP A 168 11.46 28.80 9.06
C ASP A 168 9.95 29.09 9.02
N SER A 169 9.25 28.42 8.10
CA SER A 169 7.80 28.38 8.13
C SER A 169 7.28 27.71 9.39
N ASN A 170 6.03 27.96 9.78
CA ASN A 170 5.39 27.32 10.94
C ASN A 170 5.44 25.80 10.84
N THR A 171 5.22 25.25 9.65
CA THR A 171 5.38 23.81 9.36
C THR A 171 6.78 23.33 9.71
N ALA A 172 7.80 24.03 9.20
CA ALA A 172 9.20 23.67 9.42
C ALA A 172 9.60 23.80 10.90
N GLN A 173 9.13 24.84 11.60
CA GLN A 173 9.36 25.03 13.04
C GLN A 173 8.80 23.86 13.86
N VAL A 174 7.57 23.42 13.59
CA VAL A 174 6.94 22.29 14.28
C VAL A 174 7.72 21.00 14.01
N LEU A 175 8.07 20.72 12.77
CA LEU A 175 8.81 19.50 12.41
C LEU A 175 10.23 19.46 13.00
N ARG A 176 10.95 20.58 13.03
CA ARG A 176 12.26 20.66 13.72
C ARG A 176 12.11 20.41 15.23
N LYS A 177 11.09 20.98 15.88
CA LYS A 177 10.79 20.72 17.30
C LYS A 177 10.58 19.23 17.57
N LEU A 178 9.98 18.51 16.62
CA LEU A 178 9.75 17.06 16.70
C LEU A 178 11.00 16.21 16.38
N GLY A 179 12.10 16.84 15.99
CA GLY A 179 13.38 16.18 15.70
C GLY A 179 13.58 15.74 14.24
N ALA A 180 12.75 16.20 13.31
CA ALA A 180 12.92 15.90 11.88
C ALA A 180 14.12 16.63 11.27
N VAL A 181 14.79 15.99 10.31
CA VAL A 181 15.98 16.52 9.63
C VAL A 181 15.66 16.85 8.17
N PHE A 182 15.75 18.13 7.80
CA PHE A 182 15.56 18.57 6.42
C PHE A 182 16.89 18.54 5.66
N TYR A 183 16.87 17.97 4.46
CA TYR A 183 18.07 17.76 3.65
C TYR A 183 17.90 18.21 2.19
N VAL A 184 16.65 18.37 1.72
CA VAL A 184 16.31 18.91 0.41
C VAL A 184 15.02 19.71 0.45
N LYS A 185 14.89 20.68 -0.46
CA LYS A 185 13.60 21.22 -0.91
C LYS A 185 13.23 20.64 -2.26
N THR A 186 11.94 20.57 -2.60
CA THR A 186 11.47 19.86 -3.82
C THR A 186 10.69 20.71 -4.82
N ASN A 187 10.84 20.35 -6.09
CA ASN A 187 10.45 21.11 -7.26
C ASN A 187 8.93 21.20 -7.44
N VAL A 188 8.48 22.30 -8.04
CA VAL A 188 7.09 22.73 -8.21
C VAL A 188 6.90 23.37 -9.59
N PRO A 189 5.68 23.48 -10.14
CA PRO A 189 5.46 24.32 -11.30
C PRO A 189 5.53 25.81 -10.96
N GLN A 190 5.77 26.65 -11.97
CA GLN A 190 5.68 28.10 -11.82
C GLN A 190 4.31 28.45 -11.20
N SER A 191 4.32 29.27 -10.15
CA SER A 191 3.13 29.66 -9.36
C SER A 191 2.41 28.55 -8.58
N MET A 192 2.79 27.29 -8.73
CA MET A 192 2.07 26.11 -8.21
C MET A 192 0.70 25.83 -8.86
N MET A 193 0.28 26.58 -9.88
CA MET A 193 -1.06 26.46 -10.48
C MET A 193 -1.08 25.58 -11.73
N MET A 194 -0.58 24.36 -11.59
CA MET A 194 -0.51 23.35 -12.66
C MET A 194 -0.43 21.94 -12.08
N SER A 195 -1.03 20.97 -12.78
CA SER A 195 -1.07 19.55 -12.39
C SER A 195 0.17 18.75 -12.83
N ASP A 196 1.25 19.44 -13.14
CA ASP A 196 2.60 18.91 -13.38
C ASP A 196 3.62 19.97 -12.96
N SER A 197 4.92 19.64 -12.90
CA SER A 197 5.94 20.42 -12.18
C SER A 197 7.05 20.92 -13.11
N TYR A 198 6.74 21.98 -13.88
CA TYR A 198 7.69 22.70 -14.72
C TYR A 198 7.78 24.18 -14.36
N ASN A 199 9.01 24.69 -14.32
CA ASN A 199 9.31 26.11 -14.18
C ASN A 199 10.65 26.46 -14.83
N HIS A 200 10.88 27.76 -15.08
CA HIS A 200 12.11 28.24 -15.73
C HIS A 200 13.35 28.12 -14.83
N VAL A 201 13.20 28.15 -13.51
CA VAL A 201 14.31 28.07 -12.54
C VAL A 201 14.94 26.69 -12.55
N TRP A 202 14.14 25.66 -12.34
CA TRP A 202 14.60 24.30 -12.06
C TRP A 202 14.45 23.37 -13.26
N GLY A 203 13.52 23.67 -14.18
CA GLY A 203 13.15 22.77 -15.26
C GLY A 203 12.02 21.82 -14.88
N GLN A 204 11.81 20.81 -15.71
CA GLN A 204 10.70 19.88 -15.60
C GLN A 204 11.04 18.73 -14.66
N CYS A 205 10.24 18.53 -13.62
CA CYS A 205 10.27 17.30 -12.85
C CYS A 205 9.47 16.19 -13.55
N VAL A 206 10.07 15.01 -13.68
CA VAL A 206 9.47 13.81 -14.30
C VAL A 206 9.29 12.69 -13.26
N GLY A 207 8.46 11.69 -13.56
CA GLY A 207 8.21 10.57 -12.65
C GLY A 207 9.43 9.66 -12.43
N ALA A 208 9.64 9.18 -11.21
CA ALA A 208 10.75 8.28 -10.89
C ALA A 208 10.49 6.82 -11.30
N LEU A 209 9.24 6.37 -11.25
CA LEU A 209 8.85 5.03 -11.69
C LEU A 209 8.89 4.91 -13.21
N ASN A 210 8.55 5.99 -13.92
CA ASN A 210 8.63 6.10 -15.37
C ASN A 210 8.95 7.55 -15.79
N ARG A 211 10.19 7.79 -16.22
CA ARG A 211 10.72 9.08 -16.69
C ARG A 211 10.10 9.54 -18.01
N ASN A 212 9.35 8.69 -18.70
CA ASN A 212 8.54 9.09 -19.86
C ASN A 212 7.23 9.77 -19.47
N LEU A 213 6.91 9.85 -18.18
CA LEU A 213 5.69 10.47 -17.68
C LEU A 213 6.01 11.65 -16.76
N ILE A 214 5.07 12.58 -16.71
CA ILE A 214 5.10 13.71 -15.78
C ILE A 214 5.13 13.24 -14.32
N SER A 215 5.63 14.10 -13.43
CA SER A 215 5.62 13.85 -11.97
C SER A 215 4.26 14.14 -11.32
N GLY A 216 3.37 14.83 -12.04
CA GLY A 216 2.19 15.44 -11.43
C GLY A 216 2.55 16.74 -10.71
N GLY A 217 1.54 17.41 -10.17
CA GLY A 217 1.76 18.74 -9.61
C GLY A 217 0.60 19.25 -8.74
N SER A 218 0.86 20.25 -7.91
CA SER A 218 2.11 21.02 -7.85
C SER A 218 3.20 20.46 -6.93
N SER A 219 2.95 19.37 -6.19
CA SER A 219 3.96 18.71 -5.34
C SER A 219 4.70 17.58 -6.07
N GLY A 220 5.02 17.76 -7.36
CA GLY A 220 5.63 16.70 -8.17
C GLY A 220 7.01 16.30 -7.68
N GLY A 221 7.85 17.27 -7.26
CA GLY A 221 9.16 17.00 -6.70
C GLY A 221 9.12 16.10 -5.46
N GLU A 222 8.20 16.34 -4.52
CA GLU A 222 7.98 15.46 -3.34
C GLU A 222 7.66 14.03 -3.79
N SER A 223 6.68 13.88 -4.68
CA SER A 223 6.20 12.55 -5.10
C SER A 223 7.24 11.76 -5.88
N THR A 224 7.99 12.43 -6.77
CA THR A 224 9.09 11.80 -7.51
C THR A 224 10.21 11.39 -6.57
N LEU A 225 10.56 12.23 -5.59
CA LEU A 225 11.62 11.92 -4.65
C LEU A 225 11.26 10.73 -3.75
N ILE A 226 10.03 10.69 -3.23
CA ILE A 226 9.54 9.58 -2.38
C ILE A 226 9.43 8.29 -3.19
N SER A 227 8.89 8.34 -4.41
CA SER A 227 8.78 7.15 -5.28
C SER A 227 10.15 6.65 -5.77
N ALA A 228 11.16 7.52 -5.85
CA ALA A 228 12.57 7.13 -6.03
C ALA A 228 13.21 6.54 -4.76
N ARG A 229 12.47 6.50 -3.64
CA ARG A 229 12.94 6.20 -2.27
C ARG A 229 14.07 7.14 -1.79
N GLY A 230 14.20 8.30 -2.43
CA GLY A 230 15.13 9.35 -1.99
C GLY A 230 14.58 10.16 -0.82
N SER A 231 13.33 9.93 -0.41
CA SER A 231 12.66 10.40 0.80
C SER A 231 11.71 9.33 1.32
N ILE A 232 11.53 9.23 2.63
CA ILE A 232 10.55 8.33 3.25
C ILE A 232 9.24 9.06 3.62
N LEU A 233 9.31 10.37 3.75
CA LEU A 233 8.22 11.24 4.20
C LEU A 233 8.44 12.65 3.66
N GLY A 234 7.38 13.21 3.07
CA GLY A 234 7.43 14.53 2.47
C GLY A 234 6.25 15.41 2.85
N VAL A 235 6.40 16.72 2.70
CA VAL A 235 5.33 17.69 2.99
C VAL A 235 4.99 18.49 1.73
N GLY A 236 3.78 18.25 1.22
CA GLY A 236 3.21 18.95 0.07
C GLY A 236 2.17 19.99 0.46
N THR A 237 1.55 20.61 -0.55
CA THR A 237 0.43 21.55 -0.37
C THR A 237 -0.66 21.28 -1.41
N ASP A 238 -1.92 21.53 -1.04
CA ASP A 238 -3.11 21.24 -1.85
C ASP A 238 -4.10 22.42 -1.81
N ILE A 239 -4.67 22.74 -2.97
CA ILE A 239 -5.76 23.71 -3.16
C ILE A 239 -6.69 23.27 -4.30
N GLY A 240 -6.16 22.52 -5.27
CA GLY A 240 -6.89 21.93 -6.39
C GLY A 240 -6.46 20.49 -6.74
N GLY A 241 -5.78 19.80 -5.83
CA GLY A 241 -5.29 18.42 -6.01
C GLY A 241 -3.79 18.24 -5.83
N SER A 242 -3.06 19.28 -5.43
CA SER A 242 -1.59 19.31 -5.51
C SER A 242 -0.83 18.37 -4.57
N ILE A 243 -1.48 17.72 -3.59
CA ILE A 243 -0.92 16.55 -2.87
C ILE A 243 -1.37 15.26 -3.54
N ARG A 244 -2.66 15.18 -3.90
CA ARG A 244 -3.34 13.96 -4.35
C ARG A 244 -2.95 13.55 -5.77
N ILE A 245 -2.94 14.48 -6.72
CA ILE A 245 -2.57 14.27 -8.12
C ILE A 245 -1.17 13.65 -8.24
N PRO A 246 -0.09 14.27 -7.71
CA PRO A 246 1.24 13.69 -7.83
C PRO A 246 1.37 12.36 -7.07
N ALA A 247 0.70 12.19 -5.91
CA ALA A 247 0.69 10.91 -5.20
C ALA A 247 0.07 9.77 -6.04
N ALA A 248 -1.07 10.02 -6.69
CA ALA A 248 -1.75 9.02 -7.53
C ALA A 248 -0.90 8.61 -8.75
N LEU A 249 -0.22 9.57 -9.40
CA LEU A 249 0.60 9.30 -10.59
C LEU A 249 1.91 8.58 -10.28
N THR A 250 2.37 8.63 -9.02
CA THR A 250 3.65 8.05 -8.59
C THR A 250 3.50 6.86 -7.63
N GLY A 251 2.27 6.39 -7.40
CA GLY A 251 1.97 5.22 -6.59
C GLY A 251 2.20 5.43 -5.09
N LEU A 252 1.83 6.60 -4.57
CA LEU A 252 2.03 6.99 -3.17
C LEU A 252 0.71 7.25 -2.45
N TYR A 253 0.79 7.31 -1.13
CA TYR A 253 -0.26 7.85 -0.27
C TYR A 253 -0.06 9.36 -0.10
N GLY A 254 -1.14 10.13 -0.15
CA GLY A 254 -1.12 11.57 0.11
C GLY A 254 -2.39 12.00 0.82
N LEU A 255 -2.24 12.79 1.89
CA LEU A 255 -3.38 13.31 2.65
C LEU A 255 -3.47 14.82 2.48
N SER A 256 -4.59 15.29 1.95
CA SER A 256 -5.01 16.70 2.03
C SER A 256 -5.92 16.82 3.25
N PRO A 257 -5.41 17.30 4.40
CA PRO A 257 -6.21 17.37 5.61
C PRO A 257 -7.26 18.47 5.52
N THR A 258 -8.26 18.42 6.40
CA THR A 258 -9.20 19.53 6.59
C THR A 258 -8.47 20.83 6.87
N LEU A 259 -9.06 21.96 6.45
CA LEU A 259 -8.62 23.28 6.89
C LEU A 259 -8.41 23.31 8.41
N SER A 260 -7.42 24.07 8.86
CA SER A 260 -7.11 24.22 10.30
C SER A 260 -6.58 22.96 11.00
N ARG A 261 -6.25 21.87 10.29
CA ARG A 261 -5.52 20.72 10.87
C ARG A 261 -4.01 20.79 10.71
N HIS A 262 -3.53 21.58 9.77
CA HIS A 262 -2.11 21.73 9.50
C HIS A 262 -1.79 23.21 9.32
N THR A 263 -0.58 23.62 9.70
CA THR A 263 -0.12 25.00 9.53
C THR A 263 0.02 25.36 8.06
N TYR A 264 -0.33 26.59 7.69
CA TYR A 264 -0.10 27.13 6.36
C TYR A 264 -0.01 28.66 6.40
N GLU A 265 1.18 29.22 6.16
CA GLU A 265 1.43 30.65 6.34
C GLU A 265 1.35 31.48 5.06
N ARG A 266 1.45 30.86 3.87
CA ARG A 266 1.64 31.61 2.62
C ARG A 266 0.34 32.19 2.07
N GLY A 267 -0.22 33.19 2.75
CA GLY A 267 -1.38 34.00 2.36
C GLY A 267 -1.15 34.91 1.15
N GLY A 268 -1.55 34.50 -0.05
CA GLY A 268 -1.85 35.44 -1.13
C GLY A 268 -3.20 36.14 -0.89
N PRO A 269 -3.48 37.31 -1.48
CA PRO A 269 -4.73 38.04 -1.27
C PRO A 269 -5.99 37.23 -1.62
N ARG A 270 -5.88 36.12 -2.36
CA ARG A 270 -6.99 35.26 -2.80
C ARG A 270 -7.37 34.13 -1.81
N GLN A 271 -6.48 33.83 -0.87
CA GLN A 271 -6.58 32.60 -0.08
C GLN A 271 -7.66 32.63 1.00
N HIS A 272 -8.32 33.76 1.22
CA HIS A 272 -9.45 33.85 2.14
C HIS A 272 -10.75 33.27 1.54
N ILE A 273 -10.82 33.08 0.21
CA ILE A 273 -12.00 32.48 -0.45
C ILE A 273 -11.90 30.95 -0.48
N VAL A 274 -10.81 30.43 -1.05
CA VAL A 274 -10.45 29.01 -1.02
C VAL A 274 -9.07 28.89 -0.37
N ARG A 275 -9.04 28.31 0.82
CA ARG A 275 -7.80 28.17 1.60
C ARG A 275 -7.02 26.94 1.14
N PRO A 276 -5.72 27.07 0.86
CA PRO A 276 -4.84 25.92 0.67
C PRO A 276 -4.55 25.22 2.00
N VAL A 277 -4.10 23.97 1.92
CA VAL A 277 -3.62 23.17 3.05
C VAL A 277 -2.24 22.61 2.76
N ALA A 278 -1.46 22.36 3.82
CA ALA A 278 -0.29 21.50 3.76
C ALA A 278 -0.63 20.11 4.31
N GLY A 279 0.12 19.09 3.90
CA GLY A 279 -0.11 17.71 4.33
C GLY A 279 0.96 16.74 3.83
N PRO A 280 0.98 15.51 4.37
CA PRO A 280 2.03 14.54 4.10
C PRO A 280 1.84 13.77 2.79
N LEU A 281 2.97 13.36 2.22
CA LEU A 281 3.09 12.28 1.23
C LEU A 281 4.01 11.19 1.79
N ALA A 282 3.68 9.92 1.56
CA ALA A 282 4.46 8.78 2.03
C ALA A 282 4.26 7.53 1.16
N GLY A 283 5.19 6.57 1.25
CA GLY A 283 5.08 5.27 0.57
C GLY A 283 4.09 4.30 1.23
N THR A 284 3.61 4.59 2.43
CA THR A 284 2.69 3.75 3.20
C THR A 284 1.63 4.60 3.91
N LEU A 285 0.45 4.02 4.15
CA LEU A 285 -0.61 4.65 4.97
C LEU A 285 -0.14 4.89 6.41
N SER A 286 0.56 3.92 7.01
CA SER A 286 1.20 4.05 8.33
C SER A 286 2.14 5.26 8.42
N GLY A 287 2.86 5.60 7.35
CA GLY A 287 3.68 6.82 7.28
C GLY A 287 2.86 8.11 7.36
N ILE A 288 1.69 8.16 6.70
CA ILE A 288 0.74 9.28 6.80
C ILE A 288 0.23 9.43 8.23
N GLU A 289 -0.20 8.34 8.86
CA GLU A 289 -0.71 8.34 10.23
C GLU A 289 0.37 8.76 11.23
N THR A 290 1.57 8.22 11.09
CA THR A 290 2.75 8.56 11.91
C THR A 290 3.04 10.06 11.84
N TYR A 291 3.04 10.63 10.63
CA TYR A 291 3.24 12.08 10.45
C TYR A 291 2.13 12.89 11.11
N MET A 292 0.86 12.58 10.80
CA MET A 292 -0.25 13.38 11.30
C MET A 292 -0.36 13.33 12.82
N LYS A 293 -0.12 12.17 13.42
CA LYS A 293 -0.04 12.02 14.88
C LYS A 293 1.07 12.88 15.47
N ALA A 294 2.30 12.69 15.00
CA ALA A 294 3.47 13.44 15.49
C ALA A 294 3.30 14.95 15.31
N PHE A 295 2.75 15.39 14.16
CA PHE A 295 2.53 16.80 13.89
C PHE A 295 1.58 17.45 14.89
N GLN A 296 0.47 16.79 15.25
CA GLN A 296 -0.44 17.31 16.28
C GLN A 296 0.19 17.30 17.69
N GLU A 297 1.01 16.30 18.02
CA GLU A 297 1.80 16.27 19.28
C GLU A 297 2.79 17.45 19.37
N GLY A 298 3.19 18.02 18.22
CA GLY A 298 4.01 19.22 18.13
C GLY A 298 3.31 20.51 18.58
N GLU A 299 2.00 20.46 18.83
CA GLU A 299 1.13 21.59 19.19
C GLU A 299 1.17 22.74 18.17
N PRO A 300 0.85 22.49 16.88
CA PRO A 300 0.98 23.46 15.79
C PRO A 300 0.17 24.74 16.00
N TRP A 301 -0.92 24.68 16.77
CA TRP A 301 -1.73 25.84 17.18
C TRP A 301 -0.97 26.86 18.04
N LYS A 302 0.19 26.51 18.61
CA LYS A 302 1.04 27.46 19.34
C LYS A 302 1.84 28.39 18.42
N VAL A 303 2.02 28.02 17.15
CA VAL A 303 2.76 28.82 16.16
C VAL A 303 1.86 29.36 15.04
N ASP A 304 0.70 28.74 14.81
CA ASP A 304 -0.27 29.16 13.81
C ASP A 304 -1.68 29.26 14.42
N SER A 305 -2.20 30.48 14.53
CA SER A 305 -3.53 30.75 15.10
C SER A 305 -4.68 30.22 14.24
N GLN A 306 -4.41 29.81 13.00
CA GLN A 306 -5.43 29.22 12.13
C GLN A 306 -5.61 27.72 12.37
N VAL A 307 -4.75 27.09 13.17
CA VAL A 307 -4.83 25.66 13.49
C VAL A 307 -5.67 25.44 14.73
N ALA A 308 -6.65 24.54 14.63
CA ALA A 308 -7.48 24.15 15.76
C ALA A 308 -6.72 23.13 16.64
N PRO A 309 -6.78 23.25 17.99
CA PRO A 309 -6.10 22.35 18.91
C PRO A 309 -6.82 21.01 19.03
N ILE A 310 -6.83 20.23 17.94
CA ILE A 310 -7.53 18.95 17.86
C ILE A 310 -6.50 17.82 17.73
N PRO A 311 -6.37 16.95 18.74
CA PRO A 311 -5.39 15.86 18.70
C PRO A 311 -5.74 14.83 17.62
N TRP A 312 -4.75 14.02 17.26
CA TRP A 312 -4.97 12.87 16.39
C TRP A 312 -5.77 11.78 17.13
N ARG A 313 -6.94 11.42 16.59
CA ARG A 313 -7.85 10.43 17.15
C ARG A 313 -7.55 9.05 16.58
N SER A 314 -6.63 8.34 17.23
CA SER A 314 -6.16 7.01 16.76
C SER A 314 -7.28 5.97 16.82
N GLU A 315 -8.24 6.14 17.73
CA GLU A 315 -9.45 5.33 17.83
C GLU A 315 -10.34 5.40 16.58
N CYS A 316 -10.25 6.48 15.80
CA CYS A 316 -10.98 6.60 14.54
C CYS A 316 -10.26 5.93 13.35
N CYS A 317 -8.99 5.52 13.51
CA CYS A 317 -8.23 4.81 12.48
C CYS A 317 -8.51 3.31 12.46
N VAL A 318 -9.15 2.77 13.50
CA VAL A 318 -9.51 1.36 13.61
C VAL A 318 -11.00 1.21 13.34
N ILE A 319 -11.36 0.56 12.24
CA ILE A 319 -12.75 0.23 11.94
C ILE A 319 -13.07 -1.12 12.61
N PRO A 320 -14.07 -1.21 13.51
CA PRO A 320 -14.49 -2.48 14.07
C PRO A 320 -14.92 -3.43 12.93
N SER A 321 -14.53 -4.71 12.99
CA SER A 321 -14.90 -5.72 11.98
C SER A 321 -16.41 -5.91 11.83
N THR A 322 -17.20 -5.46 12.81
CA THR A 322 -18.66 -5.50 12.83
C THR A 322 -19.32 -4.24 12.26
N LYS A 323 -18.58 -3.14 12.03
CA LYS A 323 -19.16 -1.89 11.52
C LYS A 323 -19.27 -1.95 10.00
N ARG A 324 -20.51 -2.06 9.51
CA ARG A 324 -20.84 -1.79 8.11
C ARG A 324 -20.78 -0.29 7.84
N LEU A 325 -19.99 0.13 6.85
CA LEU A 325 -19.87 1.53 6.43
C LEU A 325 -20.78 1.82 5.25
N ARG A 326 -21.31 3.04 5.18
CA ARG A 326 -21.99 3.61 4.01
C ARG A 326 -21.03 4.47 3.20
N ILE A 327 -20.66 4.01 2.02
CA ILE A 327 -19.62 4.63 1.21
C ILE A 327 -20.20 5.03 -0.15
N GLY A 328 -20.21 6.33 -0.41
CA GLY A 328 -20.54 6.88 -1.72
C GLY A 328 -19.44 6.57 -2.72
N TYR A 329 -19.78 6.43 -4.00
CA TYR A 329 -18.80 6.36 -5.07
C TYR A 329 -19.20 7.21 -6.27
N ILE A 330 -18.20 7.74 -6.98
CA ILE A 330 -18.32 8.41 -8.28
C ILE A 330 -17.39 7.70 -9.25
N ILE A 331 -17.90 7.31 -10.41
CA ILE A 331 -17.08 6.78 -11.51
C ILE A 331 -16.85 7.88 -12.55
N ASP A 332 -17.94 8.51 -12.98
CA ASP A 332 -17.98 9.64 -13.90
C ASP A 332 -18.74 10.78 -13.22
N ASP A 333 -18.16 11.98 -13.18
CA ASP A 333 -18.78 13.17 -12.59
C ASP A 333 -19.72 13.91 -13.57
N GLY A 334 -19.80 13.44 -14.81
CA GLY A 334 -20.55 14.05 -15.90
C GLY A 334 -19.86 15.28 -16.52
N VAL A 335 -18.64 15.59 -16.09
CA VAL A 335 -17.84 16.74 -16.54
C VAL A 335 -16.61 16.27 -17.30
N VAL A 336 -15.81 15.35 -16.74
CA VAL A 336 -14.62 14.78 -17.39
C VAL A 336 -14.62 13.27 -17.31
N LYS A 337 -14.77 12.64 -18.46
CA LYS A 337 -14.77 11.18 -18.58
C LYS A 337 -13.43 10.57 -18.14
N THR A 338 -13.49 9.57 -17.27
CA THR A 338 -12.34 8.79 -16.83
C THR A 338 -11.78 7.90 -17.93
N GLN A 339 -10.46 7.77 -17.97
CA GLN A 339 -9.79 6.78 -18.81
C GLN A 339 -10.05 5.35 -18.28
N PRO A 340 -10.11 4.34 -19.16
CA PRO A 340 -10.45 2.96 -18.77
C PRO A 340 -9.64 2.38 -17.60
N PRO A 341 -8.30 2.61 -17.48
CA PRO A 341 -7.55 2.07 -16.33
C PRO A 341 -7.95 2.69 -14.99
N VAL A 342 -8.36 3.96 -14.98
CA VAL A 342 -8.79 4.68 -13.76
C VAL A 342 -10.18 4.21 -13.35
N GLU A 343 -11.10 4.13 -14.32
CA GLU A 343 -12.44 3.60 -14.09
C GLU A 343 -12.40 2.18 -13.53
N ARG A 344 -11.58 1.31 -14.14
CA ARG A 344 -11.36 -0.06 -13.66
C ARG A 344 -10.88 -0.09 -12.20
N ALA A 345 -9.91 0.76 -11.82
CA ALA A 345 -9.41 0.80 -10.46
C ALA A 345 -10.49 1.20 -9.44
N VAL A 346 -11.37 2.15 -9.79
CA VAL A 346 -12.51 2.53 -8.96
C VAL A 346 -13.51 1.38 -8.84
N GLN A 347 -13.83 0.70 -9.95
CA GLN A 347 -14.74 -0.45 -9.97
C GLN A 347 -14.21 -1.63 -9.14
N GLU A 348 -12.92 -1.95 -9.25
CA GLU A 348 -12.25 -2.98 -8.43
C GLU A 348 -12.32 -2.62 -6.94
N THR A 349 -12.13 -1.34 -6.59
CA THR A 349 -12.25 -0.86 -5.21
C THR A 349 -13.70 -1.00 -4.69
N ILE A 350 -14.69 -0.64 -5.50
CA ILE A 350 -16.11 -0.78 -5.16
C ILE A 350 -16.45 -2.25 -4.93
N ALA A 351 -16.01 -3.15 -5.81
CA ALA A 351 -16.25 -4.58 -5.69
C ALA A 351 -15.63 -5.17 -4.42
N ALA A 352 -14.38 -4.79 -4.11
CA ALA A 352 -13.69 -5.22 -2.90
C ALA A 352 -14.42 -4.76 -1.62
N LEU A 353 -14.89 -3.51 -1.58
CA LEU A 353 -15.62 -2.98 -0.42
C LEU A 353 -17.02 -3.60 -0.26
N LYS A 354 -17.72 -3.90 -1.36
CA LYS A 354 -18.97 -4.69 -1.32
C LYS A 354 -18.72 -6.09 -0.76
N ALA A 355 -17.67 -6.77 -1.23
CA ALA A 355 -17.30 -8.09 -0.76
C ALA A 355 -16.91 -8.10 0.74
N ALA A 356 -16.34 -7.00 1.25
CA ALA A 356 -16.07 -6.79 2.66
C ALA A 356 -17.32 -6.45 3.51
N GLY A 357 -18.51 -6.41 2.91
CA GLY A 357 -19.78 -6.19 3.59
C GLY A 357 -20.21 -4.72 3.72
N HIS A 358 -19.48 -3.78 3.12
CA HIS A 358 -19.85 -2.35 3.15
C HIS A 358 -21.01 -2.03 2.20
N GLU A 359 -21.79 -1.00 2.51
CA GLU A 359 -22.83 -0.47 1.63
C GLU A 359 -22.21 0.54 0.68
N MET A 360 -22.30 0.29 -0.63
CA MET A 360 -21.77 1.18 -1.66
C MET A 360 -22.92 1.87 -2.39
N ILE A 361 -22.90 3.20 -2.43
CA ILE A 361 -23.98 4.03 -2.97
C ILE A 361 -23.43 4.89 -4.10
N GLU A 362 -24.05 4.88 -5.27
CA GLU A 362 -23.66 5.82 -6.32
C GLU A 362 -24.04 7.25 -5.91
N TRP A 363 -23.04 8.13 -5.85
CA TRP A 363 -23.24 9.49 -5.40
C TRP A 363 -23.62 10.42 -6.56
N ASP A 364 -24.67 11.20 -6.37
CA ASP A 364 -25.10 12.20 -7.33
C ASP A 364 -24.12 13.39 -7.37
N ALA A 365 -23.23 13.38 -8.37
CA ALA A 365 -22.22 14.40 -8.62
C ALA A 365 -22.74 15.64 -9.36
N SER A 366 -24.05 15.75 -9.66
CA SER A 366 -24.61 16.85 -10.48
C SER A 366 -24.31 18.26 -9.95
N SER A 367 -24.09 18.41 -8.64
CA SER A 367 -23.73 19.70 -8.03
C SER A 367 -22.24 20.07 -8.15
N HIS A 368 -21.36 19.14 -8.55
CA HIS A 368 -19.91 19.36 -8.57
C HIS A 368 -19.48 20.39 -9.63
N ALA A 369 -20.24 20.53 -10.73
CA ALA A 369 -20.01 21.59 -11.72
C ALA A 369 -20.12 22.99 -11.09
N ARG A 370 -21.14 23.24 -10.24
CA ARG A 370 -21.27 24.49 -9.47
C ARG A 370 -20.09 24.69 -8.52
N ALA A 371 -19.62 23.62 -7.87
CA ALA A 371 -18.46 23.68 -6.99
C ALA A 371 -17.20 24.13 -7.73
N TYR A 372 -16.98 23.58 -8.92
CA TYR A 372 -15.86 23.94 -9.78
C TYR A 372 -15.94 25.39 -10.24
N ASP A 373 -17.11 25.86 -10.68
CA ASP A 373 -17.29 27.26 -11.08
C ASP A 373 -16.98 28.25 -9.95
N LEU A 374 -17.42 27.94 -8.73
CA LEU A 374 -17.11 28.73 -7.54
C LEU A 374 -15.60 28.69 -7.22
N TRP A 375 -15.01 27.50 -7.22
CA TRP A 375 -13.58 27.32 -6.98
C TRP A 375 -12.75 28.10 -7.99
N GLU A 376 -13.08 28.00 -9.27
CA GLU A 376 -12.27 28.65 -10.27
C GLU A 376 -12.43 30.16 -10.30
N LYS A 377 -13.66 30.67 -10.13
CA LYS A 377 -13.89 32.11 -9.96
C LYS A 377 -13.05 32.64 -8.78
N ALA A 378 -12.91 31.86 -7.70
CA ALA A 378 -12.05 32.21 -6.58
C ALA A 378 -10.56 32.17 -6.95
N ILE A 379 -10.10 31.16 -7.69
CA ILE A 379 -8.72 31.06 -8.13
C ILE A 379 -8.34 32.22 -9.06
N LEU A 380 -9.19 32.60 -10.01
CA LEU A 380 -8.89 33.64 -11.00
C LEU A 380 -9.10 35.08 -10.48
N SER A 381 -9.56 35.25 -9.23
CA SER A 381 -10.16 36.50 -8.75
C SER A 381 -9.25 37.72 -8.66
N ASP A 382 -7.92 37.58 -8.75
CA ASP A 382 -7.00 38.74 -8.75
C ASP A 382 -6.69 39.29 -10.15
N GLY A 383 -7.29 38.70 -11.18
CA GLY A 383 -7.07 39.03 -12.57
C GLY A 383 -5.62 38.93 -13.07
N GLY A 384 -4.81 38.05 -12.46
CA GLY A 384 -3.43 37.78 -12.87
C GLY A 384 -2.40 38.76 -12.31
N LEU A 385 -2.81 39.72 -11.49
CA LEU A 385 -1.93 40.80 -11.00
C LEU A 385 -0.70 40.28 -10.24
N ALA A 386 -0.86 39.27 -9.39
CA ALA A 386 0.26 38.70 -8.64
C ALA A 386 1.30 38.03 -9.55
N CYS A 387 0.83 37.29 -10.56
CA CYS A 387 1.68 36.64 -11.55
C CYS A 387 2.40 37.66 -12.43
N LYS A 388 1.69 38.69 -12.90
CA LYS A 388 2.27 39.79 -13.66
C LYS A 388 3.41 40.47 -12.90
N LYS A 389 3.20 40.80 -11.62
CA LYS A 389 4.25 41.39 -10.77
C LYS A 389 5.50 40.52 -10.69
N LEU A 390 5.34 39.20 -10.61
CA LEU A 390 6.46 38.25 -10.55
C LEU A 390 7.19 38.13 -11.90
N CYS A 391 6.45 38.13 -13.01
CA CYS A 391 7.03 38.23 -14.36
C CYS A 391 7.83 39.52 -14.52
N ASP A 392 7.30 40.67 -14.10
CA ASP A 392 7.96 41.98 -14.23
C ASP A 392 9.30 42.06 -13.46
N MET A 393 9.50 41.23 -12.43
CA MET A 393 10.73 41.19 -11.63
C MET A 393 11.93 40.51 -12.32
N SER A 394 11.69 39.69 -13.35
CA SER A 394 12.73 38.92 -14.03
C SER A 394 12.65 39.00 -15.55
N GLY A 395 11.52 39.44 -16.10
CA GLY A 395 11.21 39.34 -17.53
C GLY A 395 10.83 37.92 -17.98
N GLU A 396 10.61 36.98 -17.05
CA GLU A 396 10.20 35.62 -17.41
C GLU A 396 8.74 35.56 -17.89
N PRO A 397 8.43 34.81 -18.95
CA PRO A 397 7.05 34.63 -19.40
C PRO A 397 6.30 33.64 -18.49
N LEU A 398 4.97 33.76 -18.50
CA LEU A 398 4.10 32.71 -17.97
C LEU A 398 4.20 31.45 -18.82
N ILE A 399 4.21 30.29 -18.16
CA ILE A 399 4.14 29.00 -18.83
C ILE A 399 2.70 28.76 -19.31
N GLU A 400 2.57 28.24 -20.53
CA GLU A 400 1.29 27.90 -21.14
C GLU A 400 0.57 26.80 -20.34
N GLY A 401 -0.76 26.91 -20.22
CA GLY A 401 -1.59 25.94 -19.51
C GLY A 401 -1.68 26.13 -17.98
N MET A 402 -1.03 27.16 -17.42
CA MET A 402 -1.22 27.52 -16.02
C MET A 402 -2.61 28.11 -15.76
N LEU A 403 -3.23 27.76 -14.64
CA LEU A 403 -4.51 28.34 -14.22
C LEU A 403 -4.26 29.70 -13.53
N VAL A 404 -4.26 30.78 -14.32
CA VAL A 404 -4.00 32.15 -13.88
C VAL A 404 -5.10 33.09 -14.38
N GLY A 405 -5.56 34.00 -13.52
CA GLY A 405 -6.55 35.01 -13.87
C GLY A 405 -6.05 35.98 -14.94
N LYS A 406 -6.98 36.60 -15.63
CA LYS A 406 -6.77 37.71 -16.57
C LYS A 406 -7.49 38.95 -16.06
N PRO A 407 -7.19 40.18 -16.54
CA PRO A 407 -7.79 41.40 -16.01
C PRO A 407 -9.33 41.37 -15.88
N GLU A 408 -10.03 40.69 -16.79
CA GLU A 408 -11.47 40.46 -16.78
C GLU A 408 -12.00 39.59 -15.62
N ASN A 409 -11.13 38.82 -14.96
CA ASN A 409 -11.48 37.99 -13.80
C ASN A 409 -11.35 38.73 -12.46
N LEU A 410 -10.80 39.95 -12.45
CA LEU A 410 -10.57 40.70 -11.23
C LEU A 410 -11.90 41.00 -10.52
N LEU A 411 -12.05 40.51 -9.28
CA LEU A 411 -13.24 40.75 -8.47
C LEU A 411 -13.06 41.97 -7.57
N THR A 412 -14.11 42.80 -7.50
CA THR A 412 -14.25 43.84 -6.48
C THR A 412 -14.52 43.22 -5.10
N THR A 413 -14.35 43.99 -4.02
CA THR A 413 -14.67 43.53 -2.65
C THR A 413 -16.11 43.04 -2.52
N ALA A 414 -17.08 43.73 -3.14
CA ALA A 414 -18.49 43.33 -3.10
C ALA A 414 -18.72 41.98 -3.81
N GLN A 415 -18.13 41.80 -5.00
CA GLN A 415 -18.23 40.52 -5.74
C GLN A 415 -17.51 39.38 -5.02
N THR A 416 -16.43 39.67 -4.30
CA THR A 416 -15.74 38.69 -3.45
C THR A 416 -16.63 38.26 -2.27
N HIS A 417 -17.34 39.19 -1.64
CA HIS A 417 -18.31 38.84 -0.58
C HIS A 417 -19.49 38.01 -1.11
N GLU A 418 -19.99 38.33 -2.30
CA GLU A 418 -21.03 37.53 -2.97
C GLU A 418 -20.54 36.10 -3.23
N LEU A 419 -19.33 35.94 -3.78
CA LEU A 419 -18.72 34.63 -4.01
C LEU A 419 -18.53 33.83 -2.70
N LEU A 420 -18.15 34.49 -1.60
CA LEU A 420 -18.06 33.86 -0.28
C LEU A 420 -19.43 33.37 0.21
N ALA A 421 -20.48 34.15 0.01
CA ALA A 421 -21.85 33.77 0.36
C ALA A 421 -22.34 32.58 -0.48
N ASP A 422 -22.12 32.62 -1.81
CA ASP A 422 -22.49 31.53 -2.72
C ASP A 422 -21.75 30.22 -2.38
N LYS A 423 -20.46 30.33 -2.04
CA LYS A 423 -19.65 29.20 -1.57
C LYS A 423 -20.19 28.63 -0.26
N TYR A 424 -20.51 29.48 0.71
CA TYR A 424 -21.06 29.04 1.99
C TYR A 424 -22.42 28.35 1.84
N GLU A 425 -23.28 28.88 0.96
CA GLU A 425 -24.55 28.23 0.61
C GLU A 425 -24.31 26.84 0.00
N TYR A 426 -23.39 26.73 -0.96
CA TYR A 426 -23.02 25.44 -1.56
C TYR A 426 -22.50 24.44 -0.51
N GLU A 427 -21.59 24.85 0.36
CA GLU A 427 -21.04 24.00 1.42
C GLU A 427 -22.14 23.51 2.38
N THR A 428 -23.10 24.38 2.71
CA THR A 428 -24.25 24.06 3.58
C THR A 428 -25.20 23.07 2.90
N GLU A 429 -25.50 23.28 1.62
CA GLU A 429 -26.33 22.37 0.83
C GLU A 429 -25.67 20.99 0.68
N TYR A 430 -24.38 20.96 0.39
CA TYR A 430 -23.61 19.73 0.24
C TYR A 430 -23.57 18.93 1.54
N LEU A 431 -23.33 19.60 2.68
CA LEU A 431 -23.39 18.96 4.00
C LEU A 431 -24.78 18.40 4.29
N ARG A 432 -25.85 19.14 3.98
CA ARG A 432 -27.22 18.64 4.17
C ARG A 432 -27.46 17.35 3.38
N ARG A 433 -27.07 17.31 2.10
CA ARG A 433 -27.18 16.10 1.27
C ARG A 433 -26.36 14.93 1.84
N TRP A 434 -25.15 15.21 2.33
CA TRP A 434 -24.30 14.21 2.98
C TRP A 434 -24.95 13.60 4.23
N GLN A 435 -25.54 14.44 5.09
CA GLN A 435 -26.23 14.00 6.30
C GLN A 435 -27.52 13.23 5.98
N GLU A 436 -28.30 13.69 5.00
CA GLU A 436 -29.52 12.99 4.55
C GLU A 436 -29.22 11.61 3.95
N ALA A 437 -28.06 11.45 3.31
CA ALA A 437 -27.59 10.17 2.80
C ALA A 437 -26.96 9.26 3.85
N ASP A 438 -26.74 9.74 5.09
CA ASP A 438 -26.06 9.02 6.18
C ASP A 438 -24.74 8.39 5.72
N MET A 439 -23.88 9.20 5.09
CA MET A 439 -22.67 8.71 4.45
C MET A 439 -21.45 8.79 5.37
N ASP A 440 -20.64 7.73 5.42
CA ASP A 440 -19.37 7.70 6.16
C ASP A 440 -18.21 8.25 5.31
N ALA A 441 -18.16 7.91 4.02
CA ALA A 441 -17.05 8.25 3.12
C ALA A 441 -17.49 8.34 1.65
N LEU A 442 -16.63 8.91 0.81
CA LEU A 442 -16.82 9.03 -0.65
C LEU A 442 -15.55 8.58 -1.38
N ILE A 443 -15.72 7.72 -2.38
CA ILE A 443 -14.67 7.24 -3.28
C ILE A 443 -14.85 7.87 -4.65
N MET A 444 -13.77 8.38 -5.24
CA MET A 444 -13.79 8.94 -6.58
C MET A 444 -12.40 8.85 -7.23
N PRO A 445 -12.32 8.90 -8.58
CA PRO A 445 -11.07 9.11 -9.28
C PRO A 445 -10.30 10.31 -8.72
N VAL A 446 -9.00 10.14 -8.44
CA VAL A 446 -8.14 11.26 -8.05
C VAL A 446 -7.85 12.19 -9.24
N VAL A 447 -7.64 11.58 -10.41
CA VAL A 447 -7.53 12.22 -11.72
C VAL A 447 -8.16 11.31 -12.76
N PRO A 448 -8.75 11.86 -13.85
CA PRO A 448 -9.39 11.02 -14.86
C PRO A 448 -8.40 10.37 -15.85
N TRP A 449 -7.08 10.45 -15.63
CA TRP A 449 -6.05 10.00 -16.57
C TRP A 449 -4.80 9.43 -15.87
N VAL A 450 -4.01 8.62 -16.59
CA VAL A 450 -2.87 7.84 -16.03
C VAL A 450 -1.49 8.51 -16.13
N GLY A 451 -1.41 9.71 -16.70
CA GLY A 451 -0.20 10.50 -16.90
C GLY A 451 0.11 10.71 -18.38
N TYR A 452 0.82 11.78 -18.71
CA TYR A 452 1.21 12.12 -20.08
C TYR A 452 2.71 12.40 -20.18
N LYS A 453 3.22 12.56 -21.40
CA LYS A 453 4.66 12.74 -21.64
C LYS A 453 5.13 14.13 -21.16
N PRO A 454 6.32 14.25 -20.55
CA PRO A 454 6.92 15.55 -20.25
C PRO A 454 6.97 16.45 -21.49
N TRP A 455 6.87 17.77 -21.28
CA TRP A 455 6.92 18.77 -22.36
C TRP A 455 5.78 18.72 -23.39
N THR A 456 4.75 17.88 -23.19
CA THR A 456 3.62 17.77 -24.13
C THR A 456 2.46 18.71 -23.83
N TRP A 457 2.76 19.89 -23.31
CA TRP A 457 1.84 20.90 -22.73
C TRP A 457 0.80 21.53 -23.69
N VAL A 458 0.42 20.82 -24.76
CA VAL A 458 -0.90 20.63 -25.41
C VAL A 458 -0.68 20.42 -26.92
N LYS A 459 -0.25 19.21 -27.31
CA LYS A 459 -0.34 18.68 -28.69
C LYS A 459 -0.70 17.20 -28.65
N SER A 460 -1.81 16.82 -28.02
CA SER A 460 -2.32 15.45 -28.16
C SER A 460 -3.24 15.36 -29.38
N SER A 461 -2.64 15.04 -30.52
CA SER A 461 -3.35 14.57 -31.73
C SER A 461 -3.87 13.13 -31.61
N GLN A 462 -3.72 12.50 -30.44
CA GLN A 462 -4.15 11.11 -30.21
C GLN A 462 -5.67 10.96 -30.02
N CYS A 463 -6.42 12.04 -30.20
CA CYS A 463 -7.88 12.03 -30.16
C CYS A 463 -8.54 12.05 -31.55
N GLN A 464 -7.83 11.71 -32.63
CA GLN A 464 -8.41 11.69 -33.99
C GLN A 464 -9.71 10.87 -34.13
N PRO A 465 -9.88 9.69 -33.50
CA PRO A 465 -11.15 8.97 -33.58
C PRO A 465 -12.31 9.67 -32.85
N CYS A 466 -12.05 10.38 -31.76
CA CYS A 466 -13.07 11.15 -31.04
C CYS A 466 -13.43 12.46 -31.78
N VAL A 467 -12.44 13.10 -32.38
CA VAL A 467 -12.61 14.26 -33.27
C VAL A 467 -13.41 13.88 -34.54
N ALA A 468 -13.20 12.67 -35.08
CA ALA A 468 -13.93 12.16 -36.24
C ALA A 468 -15.36 11.67 -35.93
N SER A 469 -15.67 11.40 -34.66
CA SER A 469 -16.96 10.84 -34.23
C SER A 469 -17.88 11.87 -33.55
N GLU A 470 -17.49 13.15 -33.50
CA GLU A 470 -18.17 14.22 -32.73
C GLU A 470 -18.44 13.86 -31.26
N LEU A 471 -17.72 12.85 -30.73
CA LEU A 471 -17.87 12.40 -29.36
C LEU A 471 -16.99 13.29 -28.46
N PRO A 472 -17.54 13.90 -27.40
CA PRO A 472 -16.79 14.78 -26.50
C PRO A 472 -15.66 14.00 -25.84
N CYS A 473 -14.42 14.28 -26.24
CA CYS A 473 -13.25 13.71 -25.61
C CYS A 473 -12.91 14.49 -24.34
N GLY A 474 -12.96 13.82 -23.19
CA GLY A 474 -12.61 14.37 -21.88
C GLY A 474 -11.12 14.61 -21.69
N GLY A 475 -10.51 15.47 -22.50
CA GLY A 475 -9.30 16.18 -22.08
C GLY A 475 -9.68 17.17 -20.99
N TYR A 476 -8.89 17.30 -19.91
CA TYR A 476 -9.17 18.35 -18.93
C TYR A 476 -9.15 19.73 -19.63
N PRO A 477 -10.13 20.60 -19.35
CA PRO A 477 -10.43 21.79 -20.13
C PRO A 477 -9.29 22.80 -20.13
N GLN A 478 -8.92 23.26 -21.32
CA GLN A 478 -8.40 24.61 -21.48
C GLN A 478 -9.54 25.59 -21.17
N ARG A 479 -9.53 26.21 -19.99
CA ARG A 479 -10.10 27.55 -19.87
C ARG A 479 -9.09 28.58 -20.35
N VAL A 480 -8.88 28.61 -21.67
CA VAL A 480 -8.46 29.79 -22.43
C VAL A 480 -9.04 29.68 -23.85
N VAL A 481 -9.98 30.56 -24.18
CA VAL A 481 -10.35 30.92 -25.56
C VAL A 481 -9.33 31.93 -26.09
N TRP A 482 -8.88 31.76 -27.33
CA TRP A 482 -8.50 32.91 -28.18
C TRP A 482 -8.98 32.72 -29.62
N ALA A 483 -9.55 33.81 -30.14
CA ALA A 483 -10.40 33.88 -31.31
C ALA A 483 -9.62 34.14 -32.61
N ASN A 484 -10.14 33.61 -33.73
CA ASN A 484 -10.48 34.49 -34.85
C ASN A 484 -11.43 33.82 -35.87
N LYS A 485 -12.52 34.55 -36.16
CA LYS A 485 -13.39 34.53 -37.37
C LYS A 485 -14.24 33.26 -37.53
N THR A 486 -15.58 33.29 -37.59
CA THR A 486 -16.51 34.27 -38.18
C THR A 486 -17.93 33.93 -37.73
N SER A 487 -18.74 34.93 -37.34
CA SER A 487 -20.21 34.84 -37.49
C SER A 487 -20.56 35.05 -38.98
N PRO A 488 -21.81 34.83 -39.47
CA PRO A 488 -23.01 34.26 -38.83
C PRO A 488 -23.68 33.14 -39.68
N THR A 489 -24.60 32.36 -39.12
CA THR A 489 -25.94 32.16 -39.74
C THR A 489 -26.93 31.47 -38.80
N SER A 490 -28.15 31.99 -38.82
CA SER A 490 -29.37 31.59 -38.13
C SER A 490 -29.91 30.23 -38.56
N VAL A 491 -30.44 29.42 -37.62
CA VAL A 491 -31.66 28.62 -37.85
C VAL A 491 -32.47 28.50 -36.55
N ALA A 492 -33.78 28.55 -36.72
CA ALA A 492 -34.87 28.80 -35.78
C ALA A 492 -34.98 27.90 -34.54
N ALA A 493 -35.33 28.53 -33.41
CA ALA A 493 -35.88 27.88 -32.23
C ALA A 493 -37.34 27.46 -32.46
N THR A 494 -37.67 26.21 -32.17
CA THR A 494 -39.06 25.75 -31.99
C THR A 494 -39.29 25.25 -30.58
N THR A 495 -40.25 25.92 -29.92
CA THR A 495 -41.18 25.44 -28.88
C THR A 495 -40.64 24.93 -27.52
N LYS A 496 -40.82 25.77 -26.49
CA LYS A 496 -40.88 25.40 -25.05
C LYS A 496 -42.28 24.85 -24.68
N PRO A 497 -42.41 23.91 -23.72
CA PRO A 497 -43.61 23.78 -22.91
C PRO A 497 -43.47 24.48 -21.54
N LYS A 498 -44.61 24.98 -21.06
CA LYS A 498 -44.82 25.88 -19.91
C LYS A 498 -44.65 25.19 -18.55
N ARG A 499 -43.98 25.87 -17.61
CA ARG A 499 -44.02 25.60 -16.16
C ARG A 499 -45.34 26.12 -15.55
N ARG A 500 -46.03 25.28 -14.77
CA ARG A 500 -47.11 25.66 -13.83
C ARG A 500 -46.49 26.02 -12.47
N LYS A 501 -46.94 27.13 -11.86
CA LYS A 501 -46.68 27.50 -10.46
C LYS A 501 -47.62 26.71 -9.52
N PRO A 502 -47.20 26.36 -8.29
CA PRO A 502 -48.13 26.04 -7.22
C PRO A 502 -48.53 27.29 -6.42
N ASP A 503 -49.79 27.25 -6.01
CA ASP A 503 -50.54 28.28 -5.30
C ASP A 503 -50.26 28.24 -3.80
N THR A 504 -50.25 29.40 -3.16
CA THR A 504 -50.14 29.58 -1.71
C THR A 504 -51.53 29.56 -1.08
N ARG A 505 -51.73 28.84 0.04
CA ARG A 505 -52.74 29.22 1.03
C ARG A 505 -52.48 28.63 2.42
N ASN A 506 -52.46 29.56 3.38
CA ASN A 506 -52.39 29.40 4.83
C ASN A 506 -53.57 28.60 5.39
N VAL A 507 -53.31 27.85 6.48
CA VAL A 507 -54.26 27.73 7.61
C VAL A 507 -53.48 27.74 8.94
N THR A 508 -53.96 28.59 9.84
CA THR A 508 -53.46 28.93 11.17
C THR A 508 -53.94 27.98 12.28
N GLY A 509 -53.06 27.67 13.23
CA GLY A 509 -53.31 27.82 14.68
C GLY A 509 -53.87 26.64 15.48
N ARG A 510 -53.08 26.13 16.46
CA ARG A 510 -53.43 26.00 17.90
C ARG A 510 -52.32 25.32 18.73
N THR A 511 -51.98 25.95 19.85
CA THR A 511 -51.35 25.41 21.09
C THR A 511 -52.36 25.66 22.25
N PRO A 512 -52.17 25.26 23.55
CA PRO A 512 -51.00 24.70 24.28
C PRO A 512 -51.32 23.58 25.34
N ALA A 513 -50.29 23.06 26.03
CA ALA A 513 -50.21 22.63 27.47
C ALA A 513 -49.17 21.48 27.63
N ALA A 514 -48.06 21.55 28.39
CA ALA A 514 -47.80 21.65 29.84
C ALA A 514 -47.32 20.30 30.47
N ARG A 515 -46.04 20.29 30.93
CA ARG A 515 -45.25 19.56 31.98
C ARG A 515 -45.92 18.44 32.86
N PRO A 516 -45.18 17.55 33.58
CA PRO A 516 -43.89 17.79 34.26
C PRO A 516 -42.85 16.62 34.34
N ALA A 517 -41.78 16.92 35.07
CA ALA A 517 -40.53 16.19 35.33
C ALA A 517 -40.61 14.98 36.29
N VAL A 518 -39.56 14.16 36.32
CA VAL A 518 -39.11 13.40 37.51
C VAL A 518 -37.59 13.43 37.61
N VAL A 519 -37.11 13.76 38.82
CA VAL A 519 -35.73 13.72 39.33
C VAL A 519 -35.70 12.68 40.47
N ALA A 520 -34.65 11.85 40.55
CA ALA A 520 -34.11 11.21 41.78
C ALA A 520 -32.73 10.62 41.41
N VAL A 521 -31.57 11.05 41.91
CA VAL A 521 -30.97 11.13 43.27
C VAL A 521 -30.35 9.80 43.77
N ILE A 522 -29.01 9.76 43.68
CA ILE A 522 -27.96 9.36 44.66
C ILE A 522 -28.09 8.02 45.43
N ALA A 523 -27.03 7.20 45.36
CA ALA A 523 -26.41 6.56 46.53
C ALA A 523 -24.97 6.08 46.25
N ASP A 524 -24.03 6.70 46.97
CA ASP A 524 -22.64 6.30 47.19
C ASP A 524 -22.56 5.30 48.35
N ARG A 525 -21.57 4.39 48.35
CA ARG A 525 -21.06 3.70 49.56
C ARG A 525 -19.69 3.06 49.32
N THR A 526 -18.78 3.41 50.23
CA THR A 526 -17.35 3.09 50.33
C THR A 526 -17.05 2.01 51.40
N ALA A 527 -15.77 1.58 51.40
CA ALA A 527 -15.00 0.80 52.41
C ALA A 527 -15.16 -0.74 52.36
N GLY A 528 -14.12 -1.61 52.41
CA GLY A 528 -12.68 -1.47 52.70
C GLY A 528 -12.29 -2.43 53.85
N THR A 529 -11.28 -3.33 53.68
CA THR A 529 -10.24 -3.73 54.67
C THR A 529 -9.38 -4.97 54.28
N HIS A 530 -8.06 -4.81 54.49
CA HIS A 530 -6.84 -5.69 54.58
C HIS A 530 -6.97 -7.18 55.03
N VAL A 531 -6.02 -8.14 54.85
CA VAL A 531 -4.53 -8.30 55.10
C VAL A 531 -4.03 -9.60 54.36
N GLY A 532 -2.97 -9.66 53.50
CA GLY A 532 -1.54 -10.05 53.71
C GLY A 532 -1.22 -11.59 53.74
N PRO A 533 0.01 -12.15 53.50
CA PRO A 533 1.13 -11.84 52.57
C PRO A 533 1.75 -13.09 51.80
N VAL A 534 2.74 -12.85 50.91
CA VAL A 534 3.82 -13.75 50.36
C VAL A 534 3.48 -14.93 49.40
N HIS A 535 3.92 -14.84 48.14
CA HIS A 535 4.98 -15.71 47.57
C HIS A 535 5.54 -15.14 46.24
N GLU A 536 6.87 -15.07 46.16
CA GLU A 536 7.64 -14.79 44.95
C GLU A 536 7.48 -15.93 43.93
N GLU A 537 7.27 -15.59 42.66
CA GLU A 537 7.80 -16.38 41.56
C GLU A 537 8.31 -15.47 40.43
N LYS A 538 9.64 -15.48 40.26
CA LYS A 538 10.37 -14.97 39.08
C LYS A 538 10.39 -16.06 38.03
N GLN A 539 9.98 -15.75 36.80
CA GLN A 539 10.58 -16.09 35.48
C GLN A 539 9.49 -15.92 34.39
N SER A 540 9.71 -15.07 33.37
CA SER A 540 10.27 -15.43 32.05
C SER A 540 9.27 -16.30 31.26
N THR A 541 8.78 -16.04 30.05
CA THR A 541 9.37 -15.45 28.83
C THR A 541 8.30 -15.52 27.72
N THR A 542 8.33 -14.56 26.77
CA THR A 542 7.99 -14.73 25.32
C THR A 542 6.75 -15.54 24.91
N GLY A 543 5.74 -14.84 24.37
CA GLY A 543 4.85 -15.41 23.35
C GLY A 543 5.42 -15.19 21.94
N PRO A 544 5.31 -16.15 21.00
CA PRO A 544 6.31 -16.37 19.96
C PRO A 544 6.03 -15.56 18.69
N ASP A 545 6.84 -14.54 18.45
CA ASP A 545 7.15 -14.03 17.10
C ASP A 545 8.18 -14.97 16.44
N HIS A 546 7.95 -16.29 16.52
CA HIS A 546 8.98 -17.31 16.30
C HIS A 546 8.98 -17.95 14.89
N TYR A 547 8.07 -17.57 14.00
CA TYR A 547 8.00 -18.12 12.62
C TYR A 547 7.78 -17.05 11.56
N SER A 548 8.33 -15.86 11.75
CA SER A 548 8.59 -14.99 10.61
C SER A 548 9.89 -15.47 9.97
N LEU A 549 9.81 -16.39 9.00
CA LEU A 549 10.90 -16.74 8.10
C LEU A 549 11.65 -15.48 7.63
N ILE A 550 10.93 -14.40 7.35
CA ILE A 550 11.47 -13.08 7.03
C ILE A 550 12.46 -12.55 8.08
N LYS A 551 12.21 -12.73 9.39
CA LYS A 551 13.17 -12.37 10.46
C LYS A 551 14.38 -13.28 10.50
N ARG A 552 14.23 -14.58 10.20
CA ARG A 552 15.36 -15.52 10.12
C ARG A 552 16.20 -15.27 8.87
N LEU A 553 15.60 -15.03 7.70
CA LEU A 553 16.26 -14.50 6.51
C LEU A 553 16.97 -13.20 6.81
N SER A 554 16.33 -12.27 7.52
CA SER A 554 16.97 -10.99 7.88
C SER A 554 18.15 -11.20 8.85
N SER A 555 18.05 -12.11 9.82
CA SER A 555 19.15 -12.46 10.72
C SER A 555 20.30 -13.17 10.00
N PHE A 556 19.95 -13.86 8.93
CA PHE A 556 20.84 -14.66 8.15
C PHE A 556 21.57 -13.84 7.08
N CYS A 557 20.88 -12.99 6.32
CA CYS A 557 21.47 -11.98 5.45
C CYS A 557 22.51 -11.15 6.22
N ARG A 558 22.21 -10.78 7.47
CA ARG A 558 23.17 -10.12 8.38
C ARG A 558 24.40 -10.99 8.74
N HIS A 559 24.27 -12.32 8.73
CA HIS A 559 25.38 -13.27 8.97
C HIS A 559 26.21 -13.52 7.70
N ILE A 560 25.60 -13.51 6.51
CA ILE A 560 26.29 -13.51 5.20
C ILE A 560 27.10 -12.24 5.05
N GLU A 561 26.50 -11.08 5.35
CA GLU A 561 27.15 -9.77 5.30
C GLU A 561 28.39 -9.70 6.20
N ALA A 562 28.37 -10.39 7.34
CA ALA A 562 29.52 -10.51 8.24
C ALA A 562 30.64 -11.44 7.70
N LEU A 563 30.31 -12.46 6.89
CA LEU A 563 31.28 -13.41 6.31
C LEU A 563 31.84 -12.92 4.95
N ALA A 564 31.06 -12.18 4.17
CA ALA A 564 31.42 -11.61 2.87
C ALA A 564 32.42 -10.44 2.94
N GLY A 565 32.77 -9.98 4.16
CA GLY A 565 33.91 -9.08 4.41
C GLY A 565 35.28 -9.69 4.10
N SER A 566 35.34 -10.96 3.65
CA SER A 566 36.56 -11.63 3.22
C SER A 566 36.40 -12.25 1.82
N SER A 567 37.26 -11.84 0.89
CA SER A 567 37.40 -12.27 -0.51
C SER A 567 36.39 -11.73 -1.53
N GLY A 568 36.84 -10.69 -2.25
CA GLY A 568 36.18 -10.17 -3.45
C GLY A 568 36.40 -11.07 -4.66
N ALA A 569 35.32 -11.64 -5.18
CA ALA A 569 35.17 -12.07 -6.56
C ALA A 569 33.67 -12.28 -6.83
N ARG A 570 33.12 -11.62 -7.86
CA ARG A 570 31.82 -12.01 -8.46
C ARG A 570 31.92 -13.51 -8.80
N ARG A 571 31.14 -14.37 -8.14
CA ARG A 571 31.05 -15.78 -8.52
C ARG A 571 29.76 -15.99 -9.30
N GLN A 572 29.89 -16.35 -10.58
CA GLN A 572 28.89 -17.24 -11.16
C GLN A 572 28.96 -18.56 -10.40
N LEU A 573 27.81 -19.06 -9.94
CA LEU A 573 27.71 -20.38 -9.29
C LEU A 573 28.19 -21.45 -10.27
N SER A 574 29.01 -22.40 -9.80
CA SER A 574 29.35 -23.58 -10.60
C SER A 574 28.19 -24.58 -10.62
N GLU A 575 28.07 -25.36 -11.69
CA GLU A 575 27.04 -26.40 -11.86
C GLU A 575 27.01 -27.40 -10.68
N ALA A 576 28.17 -27.69 -10.08
CA ALA A 576 28.30 -28.54 -8.89
C ALA A 576 27.72 -27.89 -7.62
N THR A 577 27.84 -26.56 -7.47
CA THR A 577 27.24 -25.82 -6.34
C THR A 577 25.72 -25.71 -6.51
N MET A 578 25.25 -25.50 -7.74
CA MET A 578 23.80 -25.52 -8.05
C MET A 578 23.16 -26.89 -7.77
N THR A 579 23.80 -27.98 -8.18
CA THR A 579 23.31 -29.34 -7.89
C THR A 579 23.26 -29.63 -6.39
N ARG A 580 24.26 -29.14 -5.63
CA ARG A 580 24.30 -29.26 -4.16
C ARG A 580 23.21 -28.43 -3.47
N LEU A 581 22.90 -27.24 -4.00
CA LEU A 581 21.82 -26.39 -3.50
C LEU A 581 20.45 -27.06 -3.66
N VAL A 582 20.15 -27.56 -4.87
CA VAL A 582 18.88 -28.23 -5.17
C VAL A 582 18.69 -29.47 -4.29
N SER A 583 19.75 -30.28 -4.12
CA SER A 583 19.71 -31.43 -3.20
C SER A 583 19.41 -31.01 -1.76
N ARG A 584 20.07 -29.97 -1.23
CA ARG A 584 19.87 -29.52 0.15
C ARG A 584 18.50 -28.91 0.41
N ILE A 585 17.96 -28.16 -0.56
CA ILE A 585 16.59 -27.62 -0.48
C ILE A 585 15.59 -28.78 -0.48
N ASN A 586 15.78 -29.77 -1.36
CA ASN A 586 14.93 -30.95 -1.39
C ASN A 586 15.01 -31.73 -0.07
N ASP A 587 16.21 -32.04 0.43
CA ASP A 587 16.40 -32.77 1.70
C ASP A 587 15.72 -32.05 2.87
N LEU A 588 15.78 -30.73 2.90
CA LEU A 588 15.13 -29.90 3.92
C LEU A 588 13.60 -29.91 3.80
N VAL A 589 13.07 -29.84 2.58
CA VAL A 589 11.62 -29.98 2.32
C VAL A 589 11.17 -31.37 2.76
N GLN A 590 11.88 -32.44 2.40
CA GLN A 590 11.56 -33.81 2.80
C GLN A 590 11.66 -34.02 4.33
N ALA A 591 12.68 -33.45 4.99
CA ALA A 591 12.81 -33.47 6.45
C ALA A 591 11.64 -32.74 7.12
N ARG A 592 11.20 -31.61 6.55
CA ARG A 592 9.97 -30.95 7.00
C ARG A 592 8.75 -31.80 6.70
N MET A 593 8.65 -32.56 5.62
CA MET A 593 7.46 -33.39 5.38
C MET A 593 7.41 -34.67 6.21
N GLY A 594 8.51 -35.05 6.87
CA GLY A 594 8.58 -36.30 7.64
C GLY A 594 8.74 -37.54 6.76
N THR A 595 9.25 -37.36 5.54
CA THR A 595 9.31 -38.37 4.48
C THR A 595 10.70 -39.01 4.31
N ALA A 596 11.69 -38.60 5.11
CA ALA A 596 13.06 -39.10 5.03
C ALA A 596 13.20 -40.57 5.50
N PRO A 597 14.04 -41.40 4.87
CA PRO A 597 14.28 -42.77 5.31
C PRO A 597 14.99 -42.79 6.68
N MET A 598 14.44 -43.51 7.65
CA MET A 598 15.06 -43.79 8.96
C MET A 598 16.28 -44.73 8.81
N GLN A 599 17.30 -44.37 8.04
CA GLN A 599 18.59 -45.07 8.00
C GLN A 599 19.65 -44.25 7.25
N ALA A 600 20.33 -43.34 7.95
CA ALA A 600 21.70 -42.94 7.66
C ALA A 600 22.30 -42.26 8.90
N THR A 601 23.07 -43.03 9.66
CA THR A 601 24.02 -42.51 10.65
C THR A 601 25.08 -41.66 9.94
N VAL A 602 24.97 -40.34 10.05
CA VAL A 602 26.11 -39.43 9.93
C VAL A 602 26.08 -38.49 11.12
N SER A 603 27.12 -38.58 11.93
CA SER A 603 27.41 -37.69 13.05
C SER A 603 27.43 -36.23 12.59
N GLY A 604 26.39 -35.48 12.93
CA GLY A 604 26.27 -34.04 12.71
C GLY A 604 24.86 -33.61 13.04
N THR A 605 24.71 -32.80 14.09
CA THR A 605 23.44 -32.19 14.49
C THR A 605 22.90 -31.32 13.34
N ALA A 606 21.88 -31.79 12.62
CA ALA A 606 21.15 -30.97 11.65
C ALA A 606 20.35 -29.92 12.44
N GLY A 607 20.85 -28.69 12.48
CA GLY A 607 20.27 -27.58 13.25
C GLY A 607 19.81 -26.42 12.36
N PRO A 608 19.27 -25.32 12.95
CA PRO A 608 18.79 -24.11 12.25
C PRO A 608 19.80 -23.45 11.30
N LEU A 609 21.07 -23.83 11.37
CA LEU A 609 22.17 -23.35 10.54
C LEU A 609 22.19 -24.00 9.14
N ASP A 610 21.71 -25.24 8.97
CA ASP A 610 21.60 -25.88 7.64
C ASP A 610 20.44 -25.28 6.82
N TYR A 611 19.36 -24.90 7.50
CA TYR A 611 18.22 -24.14 6.97
C TYR A 611 18.65 -22.81 6.36
N ILE A 612 19.56 -22.15 7.07
CA ILE A 612 20.18 -20.88 6.74
C ILE A 612 21.01 -21.08 5.47
N ALA A 613 21.94 -22.04 5.41
CA ALA A 613 22.77 -22.28 4.23
C ALA A 613 21.98 -22.53 2.92
N ALA A 614 20.83 -23.22 2.97
CA ALA A 614 19.97 -23.42 1.80
C ALA A 614 19.31 -22.12 1.30
N LEU A 615 19.04 -21.16 2.20
CA LEU A 615 18.48 -19.85 1.88
C LEU A 615 19.56 -18.87 1.36
N MET A 616 20.85 -19.11 1.67
CA MET A 616 21.99 -18.26 1.30
C MET A 616 22.13 -18.21 -0.21
N ASP A 617 22.17 -19.42 -0.77
CA ASP A 617 22.48 -19.66 -2.15
C ASP A 617 21.25 -19.35 -3.04
N LEU A 618 20.07 -19.18 -2.43
CA LEU A 618 18.80 -18.91 -3.10
C LEU A 618 18.65 -17.46 -3.54
N SER A 619 19.11 -16.52 -2.72
CA SER A 619 19.14 -15.10 -3.08
C SER A 619 20.06 -14.83 -4.28
N GLU A 620 21.18 -15.56 -4.37
CA GLU A 620 22.16 -15.43 -5.45
C GLU A 620 21.66 -16.12 -6.75
N ALA A 621 20.91 -17.22 -6.64
CA ALA A 621 20.28 -17.90 -7.78
C ALA A 621 19.09 -17.12 -8.39
N LEU A 622 18.34 -16.36 -7.59
CA LEU A 622 17.20 -15.55 -8.05
C LEU A 622 17.62 -14.37 -8.94
N GLU A 623 18.87 -13.89 -8.82
CA GLU A 623 19.40 -12.79 -9.62
C GLU A 623 19.88 -13.23 -11.01
N THR A 624 20.14 -14.53 -11.21
CA THR A 624 20.54 -15.14 -12.48
C THR A 624 19.39 -15.96 -13.04
N ALA A 625 18.57 -15.41 -13.96
CA ALA A 625 17.39 -16.10 -14.50
C ALA A 625 17.68 -17.49 -15.12
N ASN A 626 17.60 -18.54 -14.30
CA ASN A 626 17.85 -19.96 -14.57
C ASN A 626 16.78 -20.77 -13.81
N PRO A 627 16.38 -21.98 -14.27
CA PRO A 627 15.51 -22.93 -13.55
C PRO A 627 15.70 -23.07 -12.03
N VAL A 628 16.89 -22.78 -11.48
CA VAL A 628 17.16 -22.78 -10.02
C VAL A 628 16.38 -21.69 -9.25
N ALA A 629 16.09 -20.55 -9.88
CA ALA A 629 15.23 -19.51 -9.31
C ALA A 629 13.81 -20.04 -9.02
N PHE A 630 13.32 -20.96 -9.86
CA PHE A 630 12.03 -21.60 -9.68
C PHE A 630 11.98 -22.46 -8.41
N VAL A 631 13.00 -23.32 -8.21
CA VAL A 631 13.16 -24.14 -7.01
C VAL A 631 13.16 -23.26 -5.77
N GLY A 632 13.82 -22.10 -5.83
CA GLY A 632 13.81 -21.16 -4.73
C GLY A 632 12.47 -20.58 -4.39
N ILE A 633 11.77 -20.01 -5.37
CA ILE A 633 10.44 -19.43 -5.13
C ILE A 633 9.44 -20.52 -4.72
N ALA A 634 9.53 -21.72 -5.29
CA ALA A 634 8.68 -22.84 -4.92
C ALA A 634 8.95 -23.33 -3.48
N ALA A 635 10.22 -23.41 -3.06
CA ALA A 635 10.60 -23.70 -1.68
C ALA A 635 10.15 -22.60 -0.72
N PHE A 636 10.31 -21.33 -1.09
CA PHE A 636 9.85 -20.19 -0.31
C PHE A 636 8.33 -20.18 -0.13
N ALA A 637 7.59 -20.41 -1.22
CA ALA A 637 6.14 -20.53 -1.18
C ALA A 637 5.72 -21.67 -0.26
N PHE A 638 6.42 -22.82 -0.28
CA PHE A 638 6.17 -23.94 0.63
C PHE A 638 6.41 -23.60 2.10
N PHE A 639 7.53 -22.95 2.44
CA PHE A 639 7.85 -22.61 3.83
C PHE A 639 6.90 -21.56 4.39
N GLU A 640 6.57 -20.51 3.62
CA GLU A 640 5.59 -19.50 4.03
C GLU A 640 4.16 -20.08 4.11
N VAL A 641 3.80 -21.07 3.29
CA VAL A 641 2.54 -21.81 3.45
C VAL A 641 2.43 -22.49 4.81
N CYS A 642 3.54 -23.04 5.30
CA CYS A 642 3.59 -23.73 6.59
C CYS A 642 3.67 -22.79 7.80
N GLU A 643 4.09 -21.54 7.58
CA GLU A 643 4.32 -20.51 8.62
C GLU A 643 3.30 -19.36 8.61
N GLY A 644 2.59 -19.15 7.50
CA GLY A 644 1.56 -18.14 7.32
C GLY A 644 0.18 -18.57 7.80
N ALA A 645 -0.80 -17.68 7.63
CA ALA A 645 -2.20 -17.95 8.01
C ALA A 645 -2.76 -19.15 7.23
N PHE A 646 -3.33 -20.11 7.96
CA PHE A 646 -3.69 -21.43 7.44
C PHE A 646 -4.71 -21.32 6.30
N GLY A 647 -4.36 -21.75 5.10
CA GLY A 647 -5.22 -21.64 3.91
C GLY A 647 -5.21 -20.29 3.20
N GLU A 648 -4.48 -19.28 3.67
CA GLU A 648 -4.32 -17.96 3.00
C GLU A 648 -3.04 -17.90 2.14
N TRP A 649 -2.84 -18.93 1.32
CA TRP A 649 -1.58 -19.18 0.61
C TRP A 649 -1.45 -18.49 -0.75
N GLN A 650 -2.54 -17.90 -1.26
CA GLN A 650 -2.67 -17.39 -2.62
C GLN A 650 -1.61 -16.35 -3.01
N ARG A 651 -1.22 -15.47 -2.07
CA ARG A 651 -0.25 -14.38 -2.34
C ARG A 651 1.09 -14.90 -2.84
N HIS A 652 1.55 -16.03 -2.32
CA HIS A 652 2.83 -16.64 -2.69
C HIS A 652 2.71 -17.59 -3.87
N LEU A 653 1.56 -18.28 -3.99
CA LEU A 653 1.27 -19.12 -5.15
C LEU A 653 1.18 -18.32 -6.46
N TYR A 654 0.66 -17.08 -6.44
CA TYR A 654 0.70 -16.20 -7.62
C TYR A 654 2.12 -15.84 -8.07
N GLY A 655 3.05 -15.67 -7.13
CA GLY A 655 4.46 -15.42 -7.44
C GLY A 655 5.13 -16.64 -8.07
N ALA A 656 4.92 -17.82 -7.49
CA ALA A 656 5.41 -19.08 -8.03
C ALA A 656 4.83 -19.39 -9.43
N ARG A 657 3.53 -19.15 -9.62
CA ARG A 657 2.85 -19.31 -10.92
C ARG A 657 3.41 -18.36 -11.98
N SER A 658 3.56 -17.07 -11.65
CA SER A 658 4.08 -16.07 -12.58
C SER A 658 5.49 -16.41 -13.05
N LEU A 659 6.32 -17.00 -12.18
CA LEU A 659 7.64 -17.47 -12.56
C LEU A 659 7.59 -18.76 -13.40
N LEU A 660 6.68 -19.68 -13.09
CA LEU A 660 6.46 -20.87 -13.92
C LEU A 660 6.11 -20.46 -15.36
N ASP A 661 5.21 -19.49 -15.55
CA ASP A 661 4.76 -18.98 -16.86
C ASP A 661 5.87 -18.31 -17.69
N LEU A 662 6.96 -17.88 -17.05
CA LEU A 662 8.14 -17.35 -17.73
C LEU A 662 8.99 -18.46 -18.37
N HIS A 663 8.95 -19.68 -17.84
CA HIS A 663 9.86 -20.77 -18.22
C HIS A 663 9.16 -21.94 -18.90
N CYS A 664 7.90 -22.23 -18.56
CA CYS A 664 7.10 -23.24 -19.22
C CYS A 664 5.62 -22.82 -19.26
N ARG A 665 5.00 -23.00 -20.42
CA ARG A 665 3.59 -22.68 -20.68
C ARG A 665 2.79 -23.90 -21.13
N THR A 666 3.45 -25.04 -21.27
CA THR A 666 2.87 -26.30 -21.71
C THR A 666 3.38 -27.48 -20.90
N THR A 667 2.63 -28.57 -20.87
CA THR A 667 3.01 -29.82 -20.19
C THR A 667 4.35 -30.35 -20.71
N GLY A 668 4.59 -30.32 -22.02
CA GLY A 668 5.85 -30.79 -22.60
C GLY A 668 7.07 -29.96 -22.21
N GLU A 669 6.91 -28.64 -22.09
CA GLU A 669 7.98 -27.75 -21.59
C GLU A 669 8.29 -28.01 -20.11
N LEU A 670 7.25 -28.25 -19.31
CA LEU A 670 7.41 -28.60 -17.89
C LEU A 670 8.10 -29.97 -17.72
N GLU A 671 7.80 -30.96 -18.56
CA GLU A 671 8.46 -32.26 -18.56
C GLU A 671 9.95 -32.17 -18.95
N VAL A 672 10.28 -31.36 -19.97
CA VAL A 672 11.68 -31.09 -20.33
C VAL A 672 12.39 -30.42 -19.16
N LEU A 673 11.79 -29.39 -18.59
CA LEU A 673 12.37 -28.66 -17.47
C LEU A 673 12.55 -29.55 -16.22
N ALA A 674 11.60 -30.45 -15.95
CA ALA A 674 11.66 -31.38 -14.83
C ALA A 674 12.71 -32.49 -15.00
N ARG A 675 13.13 -32.78 -16.24
CA ARG A 675 14.29 -33.66 -16.49
C ARG A 675 15.62 -32.96 -16.20
N ASP A 676 15.67 -31.66 -16.47
CA ASP A 676 16.87 -30.85 -16.27
C ASP A 676 17.03 -30.39 -14.80
N VAL A 677 15.94 -30.41 -14.02
CA VAL A 677 15.90 -29.95 -12.62
C VAL A 677 15.31 -31.01 -11.70
N THR A 678 16.19 -31.75 -11.02
CA THR A 678 15.82 -32.74 -9.99
C THR A 678 14.98 -32.09 -8.88
N GLY A 679 13.87 -32.70 -8.47
CA GLY A 679 13.01 -32.17 -7.39
C GLY A 679 11.91 -31.21 -7.87
N LEU A 680 11.97 -30.75 -9.13
CA LEU A 680 11.04 -29.75 -9.66
C LEU A 680 9.59 -30.24 -9.67
N SER A 681 9.39 -31.48 -10.12
CA SER A 681 8.05 -32.08 -10.23
C SER A 681 7.41 -32.26 -8.85
N GLU A 682 8.19 -32.68 -7.85
CA GLU A 682 7.71 -32.78 -6.47
C GLU A 682 7.31 -31.42 -5.91
N MET A 683 8.11 -30.36 -6.16
CA MET A 683 7.80 -29.02 -5.65
C MET A 683 6.54 -28.43 -6.30
N VAL A 684 6.41 -28.53 -7.62
CA VAL A 684 5.20 -28.12 -8.34
C VAL A 684 3.98 -28.88 -7.78
N SER A 685 4.12 -30.18 -7.53
CA SER A 685 3.06 -31.00 -6.94
C SER A 685 2.57 -30.45 -5.58
N HIS A 686 3.48 -30.02 -4.71
CA HIS A 686 3.11 -29.40 -3.44
C HIS A 686 2.39 -28.06 -3.62
N LEU A 687 2.83 -27.22 -4.56
CA LEU A 687 2.16 -25.94 -4.84
C LEU A 687 0.73 -26.17 -5.35
N LEU A 688 0.54 -27.15 -6.22
CA LEU A 688 -0.78 -27.54 -6.74
C LEU A 688 -1.68 -28.09 -5.64
N TRP A 689 -1.13 -28.90 -4.74
CA TRP A 689 -1.84 -29.37 -3.56
C TRP A 689 -2.32 -28.20 -2.69
N PHE A 690 -1.44 -27.22 -2.41
CA PHE A 690 -1.82 -26.05 -1.61
C PHE A 690 -2.81 -25.12 -2.31
N ASP A 691 -2.73 -24.96 -3.63
CA ASP A 691 -3.72 -24.20 -4.39
C ASP A 691 -5.14 -24.74 -4.17
N VAL A 692 -5.31 -26.05 -4.36
CA VAL A 692 -6.60 -26.74 -4.15
C VAL A 692 -7.02 -26.69 -2.69
N MET A 693 -6.17 -27.14 -1.77
CA MET A 693 -6.52 -27.21 -0.34
C MET A 693 -6.81 -25.83 0.25
N GLY A 694 -6.07 -24.80 -0.18
CA GLY A 694 -6.32 -23.42 0.23
C GLY A 694 -7.68 -22.91 -0.24
N ALA A 695 -8.07 -23.21 -1.48
CA ALA A 695 -9.40 -22.87 -1.98
C ALA A 695 -10.52 -23.57 -1.19
N ILE A 696 -10.32 -24.84 -0.81
CA ILE A 696 -11.25 -25.59 0.06
C ILE A 696 -11.39 -24.92 1.43
N ILE A 697 -10.28 -24.58 2.09
CA ILE A 697 -10.27 -23.93 3.42
C ILE A 697 -10.99 -22.58 3.39
N ARG A 698 -10.81 -21.79 2.32
CA ARG A 698 -11.41 -20.45 2.19
C ARG A 698 -12.86 -20.48 1.74
N GLY A 699 -13.37 -21.61 1.25
CA GLY A 699 -14.69 -21.66 0.63
C GLY A 699 -14.78 -20.87 -0.68
N THR A 700 -13.66 -20.65 -1.38
CA THR A 700 -13.63 -19.92 -2.67
C THR A 700 -13.68 -20.87 -3.85
N THR A 701 -14.17 -20.40 -5.00
CA THR A 701 -14.06 -21.10 -6.30
C THR A 701 -13.00 -20.43 -7.17
N GLY A 702 -12.22 -21.24 -7.89
CA GLY A 702 -11.16 -20.76 -8.78
C GLY A 702 -9.76 -21.09 -8.26
N LEU A 703 -8.95 -21.65 -9.15
CA LEU A 703 -7.60 -22.13 -8.88
C LEU A 703 -6.56 -21.24 -9.59
N ILE A 704 -5.40 -21.07 -8.98
CA ILE A 704 -4.28 -20.26 -9.52
C ILE A 704 -3.60 -21.02 -10.66
N PHE A 705 -3.49 -22.33 -10.53
CA PHE A 705 -2.91 -23.20 -11.56
C PHE A 705 -4.00 -23.73 -12.51
N GLU A 706 -3.64 -23.91 -13.78
CA GLU A 706 -4.53 -24.49 -14.80
C GLU A 706 -4.61 -26.02 -14.69
N ASP A 707 -5.63 -26.62 -15.31
CA ASP A 707 -5.89 -28.07 -15.25
C ASP A 707 -4.69 -28.92 -15.69
N TRP A 708 -4.01 -28.51 -16.75
CA TRP A 708 -2.84 -29.24 -17.27
C TRP A 708 -1.68 -29.30 -16.28
N HIS A 709 -1.56 -28.33 -15.35
CA HIS A 709 -0.55 -28.41 -14.30
C HIS A 709 -0.85 -29.56 -13.34
N ARG A 710 -2.14 -29.79 -13.03
CA ARG A 710 -2.58 -30.85 -12.09
C ARG A 710 -2.40 -32.25 -12.65
N GLU A 711 -2.35 -32.40 -13.97
CA GLU A 711 -2.03 -33.69 -14.60
C GLU A 711 -0.65 -34.23 -14.17
N THR A 712 0.26 -33.34 -13.76
CA THR A 712 1.60 -33.71 -13.26
C THR A 712 1.57 -34.41 -11.89
N LEU A 713 0.53 -34.21 -11.07
CA LEU A 713 0.39 -34.88 -9.77
C LEU A 713 0.30 -36.41 -9.90
N ASN A 714 -0.28 -36.88 -11.00
CA ASN A 714 -0.49 -38.30 -11.27
C ASN A 714 0.79 -39.02 -11.74
N ALA A 715 1.80 -38.28 -12.22
CA ALA A 715 3.01 -38.85 -12.79
C ALA A 715 4.12 -39.14 -11.76
N GLY A 716 4.05 -38.56 -10.55
CA GLY A 716 5.20 -38.47 -9.63
C GLY A 716 5.07 -39.18 -8.28
N GLY A 717 4.07 -40.04 -8.05
CA GLY A 717 3.91 -40.75 -6.76
C GLY A 717 3.56 -39.85 -5.55
N PHE A 718 3.17 -38.60 -5.81
CA PHE A 718 2.87 -37.59 -4.78
C PHE A 718 1.78 -38.05 -3.79
N PHE A 719 0.76 -38.74 -4.29
CA PHE A 719 -0.35 -39.23 -3.47
C PHE A 719 0.07 -40.27 -2.42
N ASP A 720 1.14 -41.05 -2.68
CA ASP A 720 1.69 -42.01 -1.71
C ASP A 720 2.42 -41.30 -0.56
N ILE A 721 2.93 -40.10 -0.82
CA ILE A 721 3.59 -39.23 0.16
C ILE A 721 2.56 -38.64 1.12
N VAL A 722 1.53 -38.00 0.57
CA VAL A 722 0.50 -37.33 1.39
C VAL A 722 -0.54 -38.31 1.96
N GLY A 723 -0.64 -39.52 1.41
CA GLY A 723 -1.60 -40.55 1.81
C GLY A 723 -3.05 -40.25 1.39
N CYS A 724 -3.26 -39.30 0.48
CA CYS A 724 -4.56 -38.95 -0.09
C CYS A 724 -4.75 -39.71 -1.40
N PRO A 725 -5.78 -40.57 -1.55
CA PRO A 725 -6.05 -41.22 -2.82
C PRO A 725 -6.30 -40.20 -3.94
N ALA A 726 -5.74 -40.45 -5.13
CA ALA A 726 -5.92 -39.55 -6.28
C ALA A 726 -7.41 -39.32 -6.60
N SER A 727 -8.23 -40.38 -6.51
CA SER A 727 -9.70 -40.30 -6.67
C SER A 727 -10.34 -39.35 -5.66
N THR A 728 -9.87 -39.33 -4.41
CA THR A 728 -10.34 -38.40 -3.38
C THR A 728 -9.86 -36.97 -3.64
N PHE A 729 -8.63 -36.78 -4.12
CA PHE A 729 -8.14 -35.46 -4.53
C PHE A 729 -8.94 -34.86 -5.69
N HIS A 730 -9.41 -35.69 -6.63
CA HIS A 730 -10.34 -35.25 -7.68
C HIS A 730 -11.65 -34.69 -7.10
N VAL A 731 -12.15 -35.22 -5.98
CA VAL A 731 -13.33 -34.65 -5.29
C VAL A 731 -13.02 -33.24 -4.78
N PHE A 732 -11.88 -33.03 -4.13
CA PHE A 732 -11.47 -31.68 -3.68
C PHE A 732 -11.30 -30.73 -4.86
N THR A 733 -10.70 -31.18 -5.95
CA THR A 733 -10.55 -30.35 -7.16
C THR A 733 -11.92 -29.96 -7.71
N ASN A 734 -12.86 -30.92 -7.82
CA ASN A 734 -14.24 -30.67 -8.24
C ASN A 734 -14.94 -29.63 -7.36
N VAL A 735 -14.74 -29.69 -6.03
CA VAL A 735 -15.26 -28.66 -5.11
C VAL A 735 -14.61 -27.30 -5.38
N ALA A 736 -13.29 -27.23 -5.53
CA ALA A 736 -12.56 -25.98 -5.68
C ALA A 736 -12.82 -25.26 -7.02
N VAL A 737 -13.21 -25.98 -8.07
CA VAL A 737 -13.60 -25.40 -9.37
C VAL A 737 -15.10 -25.08 -9.47
N GLY A 738 -15.88 -25.27 -8.40
CA GLY A 738 -17.33 -25.02 -8.39
C GLY A 738 -18.17 -26.15 -8.98
N GLY A 739 -17.63 -27.36 -9.10
CA GLY A 739 -18.33 -28.52 -9.66
C GLY A 739 -19.49 -29.03 -8.80
N VAL A 740 -19.50 -28.76 -7.48
CA VAL A 740 -20.65 -29.09 -6.62
C VAL A 740 -21.88 -28.28 -7.00
N ASP A 741 -21.71 -27.01 -7.33
CA ASP A 741 -22.82 -26.15 -7.75
C ASP A 741 -23.33 -26.54 -9.15
N ALA A 742 -22.40 -26.95 -10.03
CA ALA A 742 -22.72 -27.36 -11.40
C ALA A 742 -23.40 -28.74 -11.48
N ASP A 743 -22.91 -29.73 -10.73
CA ASP A 743 -23.48 -31.08 -10.65
C ASP A 743 -23.51 -31.59 -9.19
N PRO A 744 -24.52 -31.19 -8.41
CA PRO A 744 -24.69 -31.64 -7.02
C PRO A 744 -24.83 -33.15 -6.89
N ILE A 745 -25.53 -33.80 -7.85
CA ILE A 745 -25.81 -35.24 -7.79
C ILE A 745 -24.55 -36.03 -8.11
N GLY A 746 -23.84 -35.67 -9.18
CA GLY A 746 -22.55 -36.28 -9.52
C GLY A 746 -21.54 -36.12 -8.39
N SER A 747 -21.47 -34.93 -7.79
CA SER A 747 -20.59 -34.67 -6.64
C SER A 747 -20.95 -35.54 -5.42
N CYS A 748 -22.23 -35.75 -5.14
CA CYS A 748 -22.67 -36.68 -4.09
C CYS A 748 -22.30 -38.13 -4.41
N LEU A 749 -22.44 -38.57 -5.66
CA LEU A 749 -22.05 -39.93 -6.09
C LEU A 749 -20.53 -40.15 -5.95
N MET A 750 -19.71 -39.16 -6.29
CA MET A 750 -18.25 -39.23 -6.09
C MET A 750 -17.86 -39.41 -4.62
N VAL A 751 -18.56 -38.72 -3.72
CA VAL A 751 -18.36 -38.87 -2.27
C VAL A 751 -18.89 -40.20 -1.77
N MET A 752 -20.04 -40.66 -2.24
CA MET A 752 -20.59 -41.98 -1.87
C MET A 752 -19.61 -43.10 -2.26
N ASP A 753 -19.06 -43.06 -3.46
CA ASP A 753 -18.04 -44.01 -3.91
C ASP A 753 -16.78 -43.94 -3.01
N SER A 754 -16.34 -42.73 -2.66
CA SER A 754 -15.22 -42.53 -1.74
C SER A 754 -15.49 -43.10 -0.34
N LEU A 755 -16.71 -42.94 0.20
CA LEU A 755 -17.09 -43.44 1.52
C LEU A 755 -17.32 -44.95 1.54
N LEU A 756 -17.73 -45.56 0.43
CA LEU A 756 -17.87 -47.03 0.30
C LEU A 756 -16.52 -47.75 0.38
N GLN A 757 -15.42 -47.04 0.10
CA GLN A 757 -14.06 -47.54 0.17
C GLN A 757 -13.42 -47.38 1.57
N LEU A 758 -14.18 -46.99 2.58
CA LEU A 758 -13.69 -46.93 3.96
C LEU A 758 -13.44 -48.37 4.46
N GLU A 759 -12.18 -48.69 4.73
CA GLU A 759 -11.77 -49.99 5.25
C GLU A 759 -11.44 -49.85 6.76
N GLY A 760 -11.67 -50.89 7.56
CA GLY A 760 -11.19 -50.91 8.96
C GLY A 760 -9.67 -50.99 8.98
N CYS A 761 -8.97 -49.86 9.05
CA CYS A 761 -7.57 -49.80 8.64
C CYS A 761 -6.55 -50.06 9.77
N ASP A 762 -5.83 -51.19 9.65
CA ASP A 762 -4.72 -51.58 10.53
C ASP A 762 -3.41 -50.82 10.21
N THR A 763 -3.31 -50.16 9.06
CA THR A 763 -2.10 -49.43 8.63
C THR A 763 -2.30 -47.92 8.59
N ASP A 764 -1.23 -47.16 8.82
CA ASP A 764 -1.26 -45.69 8.84
C ASP A 764 -1.69 -45.07 7.50
N VAL A 765 -1.27 -45.65 6.37
CA VAL A 765 -1.64 -45.13 5.04
C VAL A 765 -3.14 -45.28 4.79
N ALA A 766 -3.72 -46.40 5.20
CA ALA A 766 -5.12 -46.68 4.99
C ALA A 766 -6.01 -45.85 5.94
N ARG A 767 -5.55 -45.61 7.18
CA ARG A 767 -6.15 -44.60 8.08
C ARG A 767 -6.13 -43.19 7.47
N THR A 768 -5.02 -42.81 6.85
CA THR A 768 -4.87 -41.49 6.21
C THR A 768 -5.82 -41.34 5.02
N ALA A 769 -5.92 -42.38 4.19
CA ALA A 769 -6.88 -42.40 3.08
C ALA A 769 -8.33 -42.26 3.57
N ASP A 770 -8.69 -42.97 4.64
CA ASP A 770 -10.01 -42.85 5.29
C ASP A 770 -10.27 -41.43 5.80
N ALA A 771 -9.29 -40.78 6.42
CA ALA A 771 -9.43 -39.39 6.87
C ALA A 771 -9.69 -38.43 5.70
N TYR A 772 -8.96 -38.58 4.58
CA TYR A 772 -9.20 -37.74 3.40
C TYR A 772 -10.54 -38.01 2.73
N ARG A 773 -11.00 -39.26 2.66
CA ARG A 773 -12.34 -39.60 2.15
C ARG A 773 -13.43 -38.94 2.99
N CYS A 774 -13.29 -38.97 4.32
CA CYS A 774 -14.20 -38.27 5.23
C CYS A 774 -14.12 -36.75 5.06
N ALA A 775 -12.93 -36.19 4.91
CA ALA A 775 -12.74 -34.75 4.68
C ALA A 775 -13.32 -34.28 3.35
N ALA A 776 -13.22 -35.09 2.28
CA ALA A 776 -13.85 -34.81 0.99
C ALA A 776 -15.38 -34.82 1.10
N ALA A 777 -15.94 -35.76 1.87
CA ALA A 777 -17.36 -35.76 2.19
C ALA A 777 -17.78 -34.48 2.92
N ILE A 778 -17.03 -34.07 3.96
CA ILE A 778 -17.27 -32.82 4.69
C ILE A 778 -17.23 -31.63 3.74
N ALA A 779 -16.25 -31.54 2.84
CA ALA A 779 -16.11 -30.43 1.90
C ALA A 779 -17.30 -30.31 0.93
N VAL A 780 -17.78 -31.43 0.37
CA VAL A 780 -18.95 -31.44 -0.53
C VAL A 780 -20.23 -31.12 0.24
N LEU A 781 -20.44 -31.75 1.39
CA LEU A 781 -21.64 -31.50 2.19
C LEU A 781 -21.68 -30.04 2.68
N ALA A 782 -20.56 -29.48 3.13
CA ALA A 782 -20.48 -28.07 3.54
C ALA A 782 -20.93 -27.12 2.41
N ARG A 783 -20.54 -27.40 1.15
CA ARG A 783 -20.98 -26.60 0.00
C ARG A 783 -22.46 -26.72 -0.31
N LEU A 784 -23.03 -27.91 -0.14
CA LEU A 784 -24.47 -28.14 -0.35
C LEU A 784 -25.33 -27.46 0.72
N GLU A 785 -24.80 -27.28 1.94
CA GLU A 785 -25.43 -26.50 3.02
C GLU A 785 -25.49 -24.99 2.69
N ASP A 786 -24.42 -24.45 2.11
CA ASP A 786 -24.28 -23.01 1.83
C ASP A 786 -25.13 -22.53 0.63
N ALA A 787 -25.66 -23.45 -0.19
CA ALA A 787 -26.52 -23.11 -1.32
C ALA A 787 -27.91 -22.66 -0.83
N GLU A 788 -28.10 -21.34 -0.63
CA GLU A 788 -29.26 -20.61 -0.05
C GLU A 788 -30.68 -21.00 -0.55
N THR A 789 -30.83 -21.93 -1.50
CA THR A 789 -32.09 -22.27 -2.16
C THR A 789 -32.57 -23.71 -1.97
N ARG A 790 -31.87 -24.59 -1.22
CA ARG A 790 -32.30 -25.99 -1.02
C ARG A 790 -32.30 -26.38 0.45
N LEU A 791 -33.43 -26.89 0.93
CA LEU A 791 -33.48 -27.63 2.21
C LEU A 791 -32.45 -28.76 2.17
N PRO A 792 -31.63 -28.95 3.22
CA PRO A 792 -30.61 -29.98 3.23
C PRO A 792 -31.26 -31.36 3.03
N PRO A 793 -30.72 -32.23 2.15
CA PRO A 793 -31.25 -33.55 1.92
C PRO A 793 -31.40 -34.36 3.23
N PRO A 794 -32.47 -35.16 3.39
CA PRO A 794 -32.65 -36.01 4.58
C PRO A 794 -31.41 -36.90 4.81
N GLY A 795 -30.87 -36.88 6.02
CA GLY A 795 -29.69 -37.67 6.41
C GLY A 795 -28.34 -37.02 6.16
N MET A 796 -28.29 -35.82 5.56
CA MET A 796 -27.07 -35.05 5.34
C MET A 796 -26.32 -34.72 6.65
N GLU A 797 -27.03 -34.22 7.65
CA GLU A 797 -26.45 -33.91 8.98
C GLU A 797 -25.91 -35.18 9.68
N THR A 798 -26.61 -36.30 9.51
CA THR A 798 -26.14 -37.60 10.01
C THR A 798 -24.87 -38.06 9.29
N ALA A 799 -24.79 -37.86 7.97
CA ALA A 799 -23.59 -38.18 7.19
C ALA A 799 -22.40 -37.29 7.57
N MET A 800 -22.63 -35.98 7.73
CA MET A 800 -21.64 -35.02 8.21
C MET A 800 -21.09 -35.44 9.58
N THR A 801 -21.98 -35.72 10.53
CA THR A 801 -21.58 -36.14 11.89
C THR A 801 -20.79 -37.44 11.87
N LYS A 802 -21.23 -38.45 11.10
CA LYS A 802 -20.49 -39.71 10.96
C LYS A 802 -19.11 -39.52 10.32
N ALA A 803 -18.98 -38.62 9.35
CA ALA A 803 -17.70 -38.30 8.72
C ALA A 803 -16.74 -37.62 9.72
N VAL A 804 -17.24 -36.66 10.50
CA VAL A 804 -16.47 -35.99 11.57
C VAL A 804 -16.05 -37.00 12.65
N ASP A 805 -16.96 -37.88 13.07
CA ASP A 805 -16.69 -38.93 14.07
C ASP A 805 -15.61 -39.90 13.61
N ARG A 806 -15.70 -40.36 12.36
CA ARG A 806 -14.71 -41.26 11.77
C ARG A 806 -13.35 -40.58 11.68
N LEU A 807 -13.31 -39.31 11.29
CA LEU A 807 -12.07 -38.53 11.21
C LEU A 807 -11.45 -38.33 12.61
N CYS A 808 -12.25 -38.00 13.62
CA CYS A 808 -11.79 -37.92 15.01
C CYS A 808 -11.21 -39.27 15.50
N HIS A 809 -11.88 -40.38 15.19
CA HIS A 809 -11.36 -41.71 15.51
C HIS A 809 -10.01 -41.99 14.82
N VAL A 810 -9.86 -41.61 13.54
CA VAL A 810 -8.57 -41.72 12.85
C VAL A 810 -7.49 -40.88 13.53
N MET A 811 -7.80 -39.65 13.96
CA MET A 811 -6.84 -38.78 14.64
C MET A 811 -6.34 -39.38 15.96
N GLU A 812 -7.21 -40.04 16.72
CA GLU A 812 -6.82 -40.70 17.98
C GLU A 812 -5.98 -41.95 17.74
N MET A 813 -6.26 -42.68 16.66
CA MET A 813 -5.55 -43.91 16.32
C MET A 813 -4.23 -43.65 15.59
N MET A 814 -4.05 -42.50 14.95
CA MET A 814 -2.84 -42.18 14.20
C MET A 814 -1.67 -41.90 15.14
N PRO A 815 -0.58 -42.71 15.09
CA PRO A 815 0.61 -42.42 15.89
C PRO A 815 1.20 -41.06 15.48
N VAL A 816 1.61 -40.24 16.46
CA VAL A 816 2.29 -38.96 16.20
C VAL A 816 3.60 -39.16 15.44
N SER A 817 4.21 -40.35 15.55
CA SER A 817 5.40 -40.77 14.81
C SER A 817 5.12 -41.18 13.35
N SER A 818 3.85 -41.28 12.94
CA SER A 818 3.51 -41.65 11.57
C SER A 818 3.89 -40.55 10.59
N ARG A 819 4.50 -40.92 9.45
CA ARG A 819 4.83 -39.96 8.38
C ARG A 819 3.60 -39.21 7.84
N TYR A 820 2.42 -39.81 7.96
CA TYR A 820 1.18 -39.23 7.46
C TYR A 820 0.50 -38.26 8.43
N TYR A 821 0.90 -38.29 9.71
CA TYR A 821 0.24 -37.51 10.76
C TYR A 821 0.16 -36.02 10.39
N LEU A 822 1.25 -35.47 9.86
CA LEU A 822 1.36 -34.04 9.50
C LEU A 822 0.54 -33.65 8.26
N HIS A 823 0.27 -34.60 7.37
CA HIS A 823 -0.52 -34.34 6.17
C HIS A 823 -2.02 -34.21 6.47
N LEU A 824 -2.48 -34.68 7.64
CA LEU A 824 -3.89 -34.60 8.03
C LEU A 824 -4.39 -33.17 8.33
N ALA A 825 -3.54 -32.14 8.31
CA ALA A 825 -3.88 -30.80 8.79
C ALA A 825 -5.16 -30.22 8.16
N VAL A 826 -5.35 -30.39 6.84
CA VAL A 826 -6.56 -29.90 6.16
C VAL A 826 -7.78 -30.70 6.57
N ALA A 827 -7.67 -32.03 6.63
CA ALA A 827 -8.75 -32.92 7.06
C ALA A 827 -9.20 -32.58 8.50
N VAL A 828 -8.22 -32.37 9.39
CA VAL A 828 -8.45 -31.98 10.78
C VAL A 828 -9.11 -30.60 10.87
N PHE A 829 -8.68 -29.64 10.06
CA PHE A 829 -9.30 -28.32 10.03
C PHE A 829 -10.77 -28.38 9.59
N LEU A 830 -11.07 -29.13 8.51
CA LEU A 830 -12.44 -29.30 8.03
C LEU A 830 -13.34 -29.98 9.06
N ALA A 831 -12.86 -31.02 9.74
CA ALA A 831 -13.58 -31.63 10.84
C ALA A 831 -13.76 -30.65 12.02
N GLY A 832 -12.71 -29.89 12.36
CA GLY A 832 -12.72 -28.85 13.38
C GLY A 832 -13.80 -27.79 13.14
N MET A 833 -14.01 -27.38 11.90
CA MET A 833 -15.06 -26.43 11.52
C MET A 833 -16.48 -27.03 11.55
N ARG A 834 -16.63 -28.34 11.80
CA ARG A 834 -17.92 -29.06 11.77
C ARG A 834 -18.15 -29.96 13.00
N VAL A 835 -17.40 -29.72 14.08
CA VAL A 835 -17.62 -30.43 15.35
C VAL A 835 -18.96 -30.03 15.98
N THR A 836 -19.57 -30.99 16.67
CA THR A 836 -20.86 -30.84 17.35
C THR A 836 -20.77 -31.17 18.84
N ARG A 837 -19.64 -31.73 19.31
CA ARG A 837 -19.42 -32.19 20.69
C ARG A 837 -18.08 -31.73 21.24
N ARG A 838 -18.03 -31.44 22.55
CA ARG A 838 -16.79 -31.01 23.24
C ARG A 838 -15.64 -32.02 23.14
N GLU A 839 -15.96 -33.31 23.17
CA GLU A 839 -14.97 -34.38 23.01
C GLU A 839 -14.22 -34.28 21.67
N GLN A 840 -14.92 -33.95 20.59
CA GLN A 840 -14.30 -33.73 19.27
C GLN A 840 -13.40 -32.48 19.28
N CYS A 841 -13.80 -31.41 19.97
CA CYS A 841 -12.97 -30.22 20.14
C CYS A 841 -11.63 -30.57 20.81
N ASP A 842 -11.64 -31.43 21.84
CA ASP A 842 -10.43 -31.84 22.55
C ASP A 842 -9.51 -32.71 21.69
N ILE A 843 -10.07 -33.59 20.85
CA ILE A 843 -9.32 -34.39 19.87
C ILE A 843 -8.64 -33.45 18.85
N VAL A 844 -9.38 -32.50 18.29
CA VAL A 844 -8.86 -31.52 17.33
C VAL A 844 -7.78 -30.65 17.96
N ARG A 845 -7.99 -30.17 19.19
CA ARG A 845 -7.00 -29.38 19.94
C ARG A 845 -5.72 -30.18 20.18
N ARG A 846 -5.82 -31.45 20.56
CA ARG A 846 -4.66 -32.32 20.79
C ARG A 846 -3.83 -32.49 19.52
N TYR A 847 -4.46 -32.63 18.36
CA TYR A 847 -3.76 -32.69 17.09
C TYR A 847 -2.91 -31.44 16.85
N TRP A 848 -3.50 -30.25 16.97
CA TRP A 848 -2.81 -28.99 16.74
C TRP A 848 -1.72 -28.72 17.79
N GLN A 849 -1.94 -29.11 19.06
CA GLN A 849 -0.92 -29.08 20.10
C GLN A 849 0.28 -29.96 19.74
N ASN A 850 0.06 -31.17 19.22
CA ASN A 850 1.14 -32.04 18.74
C ASN A 850 1.90 -31.41 17.56
N CYS A 851 1.20 -30.75 16.62
CA CYS A 851 1.84 -30.01 15.52
C CYS A 851 2.67 -28.81 16.01
N ARG A 852 2.31 -28.21 17.15
CA ARG A 852 3.06 -27.12 17.80
C ARG A 852 4.21 -27.61 18.67
N ALA A 853 4.14 -28.84 19.18
CA ALA A 853 5.18 -29.46 20.01
C ALA A 853 6.34 -30.05 19.18
N ALA A 854 6.19 -30.15 17.86
CA ALA A 854 7.26 -30.55 16.96
C ALA A 854 8.44 -29.56 16.99
N GLU A 855 9.65 -30.03 16.69
CA GLU A 855 10.88 -29.21 16.59
C GLU A 855 10.70 -27.98 15.70
N PHE A 856 9.81 -28.09 14.70
CA PHE A 856 9.33 -26.97 13.92
C PHE A 856 7.79 -26.89 13.93
N PRO A 857 7.20 -26.02 14.78
CA PRO A 857 5.78 -25.68 14.83
C PRO A 857 5.21 -25.32 13.46
N ARG A 858 3.94 -25.68 13.25
CA ARG A 858 3.26 -25.53 11.95
C ARG A 858 1.83 -25.04 12.16
N TYR A 859 1.32 -24.32 11.16
CA TYR A 859 -0.08 -23.90 11.09
C TYR A 859 -0.52 -23.07 12.31
N PRO A 860 0.13 -21.92 12.56
CA PRO A 860 0.09 -21.22 13.85
C PRO A 860 -1.30 -20.70 14.25
N ASP A 861 -2.23 -20.52 13.31
CA ASP A 861 -3.57 -19.95 13.52
C ASP A 861 -4.72 -20.95 13.26
N ALA A 862 -4.44 -22.18 12.79
CA ALA A 862 -5.48 -23.15 12.43
C ALA A 862 -6.36 -23.54 13.64
N GLU A 863 -5.73 -23.82 14.78
CA GLU A 863 -6.42 -24.12 16.04
C GLU A 863 -7.26 -22.92 16.51
N MET A 864 -6.68 -21.71 16.46
CA MET A 864 -7.35 -20.49 16.90
C MET A 864 -8.65 -20.25 16.12
N ARG A 865 -8.64 -20.52 14.81
CA ARG A 865 -9.81 -20.41 13.94
C ARG A 865 -10.89 -21.45 14.28
N CYS A 866 -10.48 -22.70 14.54
CA CYS A 866 -11.41 -23.73 15.01
C CYS A 866 -12.05 -23.31 16.34
N GLU A 867 -11.25 -22.85 17.30
CA GLU A 867 -11.77 -22.40 18.62
C GLU A 867 -12.70 -21.19 18.51
N ALA A 868 -12.39 -20.24 17.61
CA ALA A 868 -13.27 -19.11 17.36
C ALA A 868 -14.64 -19.57 16.85
N HIS A 869 -14.67 -20.56 15.96
CA HIS A 869 -15.92 -21.19 15.50
C HIS A 869 -16.65 -21.91 16.64
N TRP A 870 -15.95 -22.70 17.46
CA TRP A 870 -16.55 -23.43 18.58
C TRP A 870 -17.20 -22.51 19.61
N ARG A 871 -16.58 -21.35 19.90
CA ARG A 871 -17.18 -20.30 20.76
C ARG A 871 -18.46 -19.75 20.13
N ALA A 872 -18.48 -19.53 18.82
CA ALA A 872 -19.65 -19.00 18.11
C ALA A 872 -20.85 -19.96 18.16
N ILE A 873 -20.60 -21.28 18.14
CA ILE A 873 -21.65 -22.33 18.23
C ILE A 873 -21.92 -22.81 19.67
N GLY A 874 -21.34 -22.16 20.69
CA GLY A 874 -21.63 -22.43 22.11
C GLY A 874 -21.01 -23.72 22.67
N LEU A 875 -20.00 -24.28 22.03
CA LEU A 875 -19.28 -25.47 22.53
C LEU A 875 -18.17 -25.12 23.52
N LEU A 876 -17.63 -23.90 23.45
CA LEU A 876 -16.60 -23.35 24.36
C LEU A 876 -17.13 -22.25 25.27
#